data_AF-A0A161QN87-F1
#
_entry.id   AF-A0A161QN87-F1
#
_cell.length_a   1.000
_cell.length_b   1.000
_cell.length_c   1.000
_cell.angle_alpha   90.00
_cell.angle_beta   90.00
_cell.angle_gamma   90.00
#
_symmetry.space_group_name_H-M   'P 1'
#
loop_
_entity.id
_entity.type
_entity.pdbx_description
1 polymer ?
#
loop_
_entity_poly.entity_id
_entity_poly.type
_entity_poly.pdbx_seq_one_letter_code
_entity_poly.pdbx_strand_id
1 'polypeptide(L)'
;MSRYRLNVLLPWAVTITLSTSMSAHAMSMGTTHSSGSEYAQTATRAVRTMTLPGRYRVVVDTGHGLRTVLTTNVLSAAMKQEMHLRDSTVFDLSTGRIVQSNVVNPYRIQSSATFASANSLPSPSTFKTLDQAIAAATSLQEVYVINRETGSIVYSKMDNYEVSLGTGLAPYQSLQDALAAVRRAPQGSVYSTITHQALFTARYDVYVNNQFVDAYQTLQHAIQSTSATPNSEIKSVSTNQDVWDNILRYNVYQNGVLVKQFSTEQEALAYVKGLTDVSVSSIATGTVVFSNVPAYAVEVGSSTVGSYTTESAAIADAKTLPNSVVIQLSTNQIVWSNAGAFGVYRYLQLVRSFQSEQTAIAYAKTLDHVQVIETATHQVDYSNYPTSVSSPYGDTFTNVNGMVVDHWGPEITTLAPAPAFMQSGVTYVSNDYDHWYAKTASGVTYVGQWQNPYQTMNLETSSTLTAQEINAFFAAHAASNSVLQNSGAYFIEAEQAYGVNAQYLVAHAIIESAWGTSYFARARNNLFGYEAYTSNPNAAATFRSVEYDINFQAWFVRNLYLNPAGSFFNGPNLNGMNVDYATDPYWANSIARVMSMIASYSQTTGSQPLMPVQSTRPFFAYPNGARGYTSVIMNVYQAPNDTGMVQPLLGVIPKGSYFNVYGDSPGWDKVALPSGQTGFVDWNQVSLQNVVEVNGLSEGGVLDVHQSNSLSSPVIDTVTNGQYLVLLAPSAGGFSEIIDGQEKKGYVNSQYIVTIH
;
A
#
# COMPACT_ATOMS: atom_id res chain seq x y z
N MET A 1 28.54 -9.92 50.45
CA MET A 1 29.90 -10.35 50.06
C MET A 1 29.81 -10.60 48.56
N SER A 2 30.54 -9.98 47.63
CA SER A 2 31.90 -9.45 47.57
C SER A 2 31.88 -8.22 46.65
N ARG A 3 32.68 -7.20 46.99
CA ARG A 3 32.90 -6.00 46.18
C ARG A 3 33.86 -6.36 45.03
N TYR A 4 33.39 -6.34 43.79
CA TYR A 4 34.29 -6.43 42.63
C TYR A 4 34.71 -5.04 42.17
N ARG A 5 35.99 -4.73 42.40
CA ARG A 5 36.71 -3.64 41.73
C ARG A 5 37.01 -4.08 40.30
N LEU A 6 36.45 -3.36 39.34
CA LEU A 6 36.72 -3.54 37.91
C LEU A 6 38.04 -2.83 37.57
N ASN A 7 39.12 -3.57 37.39
CA ASN A 7 40.32 -3.08 36.71
C ASN A 7 40.21 -3.50 35.25
N VAL A 8 39.95 -2.52 34.38
CA VAL A 8 39.79 -2.69 32.94
C VAL A 8 41.18 -2.67 32.29
N LEU A 9 41.54 -3.72 31.56
CA LEU A 9 42.62 -3.71 30.56
C LEU A 9 41.99 -3.43 29.19
N LEU A 10 42.11 -2.18 28.73
CA LEU A 10 41.71 -1.74 27.39
C LEU A 10 42.77 -2.10 26.34
N PRO A 11 42.37 -2.31 25.07
CA PRO A 11 43.12 -1.81 23.95
C PRO A 11 42.38 -0.65 23.26
N TRP A 12 42.99 0.53 23.39
CA TRP A 12 43.06 1.61 22.40
C TRP A 12 41.77 2.41 22.17
N ALA A 13 41.34 3.07 23.24
CA ALA A 13 40.70 4.37 23.15
C ALA A 13 41.42 5.33 24.11
N VAL A 14 41.70 6.55 23.65
CA VAL A 14 42.12 7.67 24.50
C VAL A 14 41.04 7.86 25.57
N THR A 15 41.30 7.40 26.78
CA THR A 15 40.49 7.75 27.95
C THR A 15 41.02 9.09 28.45
N ILE A 16 40.32 10.18 28.15
CA ILE A 16 40.44 11.41 28.96
C ILE A 16 39.66 11.12 30.24
N THR A 17 40.36 10.61 31.26
CA THR A 17 39.80 10.54 32.61
C THR A 17 39.94 11.93 33.23
N LEU A 18 38.86 12.72 33.23
CA LEU A 18 38.73 13.81 34.19
C LEU A 18 38.47 13.18 35.56
N SER A 19 39.52 12.97 36.35
CA SER A 19 39.38 12.69 37.77
C SER A 19 39.28 14.03 38.53
N THR A 20 38.06 14.46 38.83
CA THR A 20 37.84 15.32 39.99
C THR A 20 37.67 14.40 41.20
N SER A 21 38.69 14.32 42.05
CA SER A 21 38.50 13.83 43.41
C SER A 21 37.78 14.92 44.20
N MET A 22 36.49 14.73 44.47
CA MET A 22 35.83 15.42 45.58
C MET A 22 35.95 14.51 46.80
N SER A 23 36.69 14.99 47.79
CA SER A 23 36.74 14.40 49.13
C SER A 23 35.36 14.45 49.76
N ALA A 24 34.98 13.34 50.40
CA ALA A 24 33.77 13.21 51.19
C ALA A 24 33.65 14.30 52.25
N HIS A 25 32.47 14.92 52.37
CA HIS A 25 31.89 15.38 53.63
C HIS A 25 30.36 15.13 53.61
N ALA A 26 29.84 14.87 54.80
CA ALA A 26 28.59 14.19 55.15
C ALA A 26 27.27 14.76 54.58
N MET A 27 26.26 13.89 54.50
CA MET A 27 24.85 14.29 54.57
C MET A 27 24.55 14.97 55.91
N SER A 28 23.91 16.13 55.86
CA SER A 28 22.88 16.55 56.81
C SER A 28 22.12 17.78 56.28
N MET A 29 20.80 17.61 56.14
CA MET A 29 19.74 18.63 55.93
C MET A 29 19.87 19.44 54.63
N GLY A 30 18.87 19.56 53.76
CA GLY A 30 17.43 19.64 53.97
C GLY A 30 16.95 20.86 53.17
N THR A 31 15.77 20.75 52.57
CA THR A 31 14.90 21.83 52.03
C THR A 31 15.15 22.37 50.61
N THR A 32 14.17 22.04 49.75
CA THR A 32 13.31 22.91 48.91
C THR A 32 13.84 23.67 47.68
N HIS A 33 13.08 23.49 46.57
CA HIS A 33 12.66 24.46 45.53
C HIS A 33 13.77 25.26 44.78
N SER A 34 13.73 25.62 43.50
CA SER A 34 12.73 25.65 42.42
C SER A 34 13.47 26.01 41.11
N SER A 35 12.80 25.77 39.97
CA SER A 35 12.75 26.62 38.75
C SER A 35 14.02 27.25 38.13
N GLY A 36 14.13 27.06 36.81
CA GLY A 36 14.20 28.21 35.90
C GLY A 36 15.58 28.64 35.39
N SER A 37 15.75 28.46 34.07
CA SER A 37 16.32 29.40 33.10
C SER A 37 17.70 30.05 33.33
N GLU A 38 18.49 29.94 32.27
CA GLU A 38 19.16 31.05 31.58
C GLU A 38 20.65 31.34 31.82
N TYR A 39 21.28 31.60 30.65
CA TYR A 39 22.46 32.40 30.33
C TYR A 39 23.89 31.90 30.57
N ALA A 40 24.58 31.90 29.42
CA ALA A 40 26.00 31.95 29.13
C ALA A 40 26.91 32.50 30.24
N GLN A 41 28.01 31.77 30.51
CA GLN A 41 29.29 32.38 30.89
C GLN A 41 30.46 31.69 30.21
N THR A 42 31.14 32.48 29.38
CA THR A 42 32.50 32.31 28.92
C THR A 42 33.43 32.29 30.13
N ALA A 43 34.06 31.14 30.40
CA ALA A 43 35.10 31.03 31.41
C ALA A 43 36.39 30.53 30.75
N THR A 44 37.25 31.48 30.42
CA THR A 44 38.66 31.29 30.07
C THR A 44 39.34 30.48 31.17
N ARG A 45 39.72 29.22 30.89
CA ARG A 45 40.51 28.40 31.81
C ARG A 45 41.86 28.07 31.20
N ALA A 46 42.89 28.39 31.97
CA ALA A 46 44.31 28.37 31.63
C ALA A 46 44.74 27.08 30.89
N VAL A 47 45.38 27.28 29.73
CA VAL A 47 46.16 26.26 29.05
C VAL A 47 47.37 25.94 29.93
N ARG A 48 47.26 24.89 30.75
CA ARG A 48 48.44 24.16 31.20
C ARG A 48 48.85 23.24 30.06
N THR A 49 49.99 23.54 29.46
CA THR A 49 50.65 22.67 28.48
C THR A 49 51.04 21.37 29.17
N MET A 50 50.17 20.36 29.16
CA MET A 50 50.60 18.98 29.40
C MET A 50 51.39 18.56 28.18
N THR A 51 52.69 18.30 28.36
CA THR A 51 53.50 17.63 27.35
C THR A 51 52.86 16.28 27.07
N LEU A 52 52.29 16.10 25.87
CA LEU A 52 51.77 14.81 25.44
C LEU A 52 52.90 13.77 25.51
N PRO A 53 52.66 12.57 26.07
CA PRO A 53 53.62 11.46 25.95
C PRO A 53 53.83 11.21 24.45
N GLY A 54 55.08 11.14 24.02
CA GLY A 54 55.49 11.33 22.62
C GLY A 54 54.59 10.69 21.54
N ARG A 55 54.44 11.38 20.40
CA ARG A 55 53.54 11.06 19.27
C ARG A 55 53.65 9.63 18.76
N TYR A 56 54.83 9.04 18.76
CA TYR A 56 55.09 7.69 18.28
C TYR A 56 55.43 6.74 19.43
N ARG A 57 54.80 5.57 19.45
CA ARG A 57 55.04 4.52 20.46
C ARG A 57 55.50 3.23 19.79
N VAL A 58 56.67 2.74 20.19
CA VAL A 58 57.18 1.42 19.77
C VAL A 58 56.78 0.39 20.81
N VAL A 59 56.11 -0.66 20.37
CA VAL A 59 55.61 -1.74 21.23
C VAL A 59 56.17 -3.06 20.71
N VAL A 60 56.56 -3.95 21.61
CA VAL A 60 56.91 -5.34 21.32
C VAL A 60 55.83 -6.22 21.91
N ASP A 61 55.34 -7.18 21.14
CA ASP A 61 54.41 -8.19 21.60
C ASP A 61 55.18 -9.44 22.08
N THR A 62 55.07 -9.73 23.37
CA THR A 62 55.87 -10.76 24.05
C THR A 62 55.23 -12.15 24.01
N GLY A 63 54.08 -12.31 23.35
CA GLY A 63 53.30 -13.54 23.44
C GLY A 63 52.31 -13.54 24.61
N HIS A 64 52.64 -12.87 25.72
CA HIS A 64 51.79 -12.71 26.91
C HIS A 64 51.18 -11.31 27.08
N GLY A 65 51.46 -10.41 26.15
CA GLY A 65 50.96 -9.04 26.17
C GLY A 65 51.86 -8.07 25.43
N LEU A 66 51.39 -6.83 25.32
CA LEU A 66 52.12 -5.76 24.66
C LEU A 66 53.01 -5.01 25.67
N ARG A 67 54.30 -4.86 25.35
CA ARG A 67 55.25 -4.08 26.14
C ARG A 67 55.70 -2.86 25.35
N THR A 68 55.50 -1.66 25.91
CA THR A 68 56.05 -0.43 25.32
C THR A 68 57.56 -0.39 25.53
N VAL A 69 58.31 -0.18 24.45
CA VAL A 69 59.78 -0.14 24.45
C VAL A 69 60.31 1.27 24.24
N LEU A 70 59.60 2.11 23.50
CA LEU A 70 59.95 3.51 23.30
C LEU A 70 58.69 4.37 23.11
N THR A 71 58.70 5.59 23.61
CA THR A 71 57.73 6.63 23.24
C THR A 71 58.52 7.89 22.88
N THR A 72 58.29 8.46 21.70
CA THR A 72 59.08 9.58 21.15
C THR A 72 58.23 10.45 20.22
N ASN A 73 58.59 11.71 20.05
CA ASN A 73 57.96 12.59 19.06
C ASN A 73 58.60 12.46 17.66
N VAL A 74 59.68 11.68 17.52
CA VAL A 74 60.48 11.59 16.30
C VAL A 74 60.24 10.24 15.62
N LEU A 75 59.57 10.25 14.46
CA LEU A 75 59.21 9.03 13.73
C LEU A 75 60.44 8.19 13.36
N SER A 76 61.50 8.83 12.84
CA SER A 76 62.72 8.14 12.45
C SER A 76 63.41 7.44 13.63
N ALA A 77 63.32 8.00 14.84
CA ALA A 77 63.84 7.36 16.06
C ALA A 77 62.99 6.16 16.48
N ALA A 78 61.66 6.25 16.34
CA ALA A 78 60.75 5.13 16.59
C ALA A 78 60.99 3.97 15.61
N MET A 79 61.08 4.28 14.31
CA MET A 79 61.34 3.31 13.24
C MET A 79 62.72 2.64 13.40
N LYS A 80 63.75 3.41 13.77
CA LYS A 80 65.11 2.88 14.03
C LYS A 80 65.16 2.02 15.30
N GLN A 81 64.36 2.33 16.31
CA GLN A 81 64.28 1.45 17.48
C GLN A 81 63.55 0.14 17.13
N GLU A 82 62.51 0.23 16.31
CA GLU A 82 61.68 -0.90 15.92
C GLU A 82 62.41 -1.89 15.01
N MET A 83 63.24 -1.43 14.07
CA MET A 83 63.98 -2.31 13.15
C MET A 83 64.92 -3.32 13.84
N HIS A 84 65.26 -3.08 15.11
CA HIS A 84 66.11 -3.95 15.93
C HIS A 84 65.31 -4.88 16.84
N LEU A 85 63.98 -4.82 16.78
CA LEU A 85 63.06 -5.58 17.60
C LEU A 85 62.26 -6.53 16.70
N ARG A 86 61.96 -7.72 17.22
CA ARG A 86 61.13 -8.72 16.56
C ARG A 86 59.74 -8.66 17.16
N ASP A 87 58.70 -8.90 16.35
CA ASP A 87 57.31 -8.84 16.81
C ASP A 87 56.94 -7.47 17.41
N SER A 88 57.40 -6.41 16.74
CA SER A 88 57.23 -5.02 17.14
C SER A 88 56.42 -4.19 16.16
N THR A 89 55.88 -3.08 16.66
CA THR A 89 55.05 -2.16 15.88
C THR A 89 55.24 -0.73 16.39
N VAL A 90 55.30 0.24 15.46
CA VAL A 90 55.28 1.67 15.74
C VAL A 90 53.88 2.22 15.52
N PHE A 91 53.29 2.82 16.56
CA PHE A 91 52.00 3.51 16.51
C PHE A 91 52.18 5.02 16.46
N ASP A 92 51.50 5.71 15.54
CA ASP A 92 51.24 7.15 15.66
C ASP A 92 50.00 7.34 16.53
N LEU A 93 50.21 7.78 17.76
CA LEU A 93 49.17 8.01 18.74
C LEU A 93 48.23 9.16 18.36
N SER A 94 48.62 10.04 17.43
CA SER A 94 47.74 11.14 16.99
C SER A 94 46.69 10.71 15.97
N THR A 95 46.98 9.65 15.20
CA THR A 95 46.08 9.12 14.17
C THR A 95 45.52 7.74 14.51
N GLY A 96 46.07 7.09 15.54
CA GLY A 96 45.75 5.70 15.90
C GLY A 96 46.30 4.67 14.90
N ARG A 97 47.13 5.08 13.94
CA ARG A 97 47.62 4.22 12.85
C ARG A 97 48.97 3.60 13.15
N ILE A 98 49.20 2.43 12.55
CA ILE A 98 50.51 1.78 12.50
C ILE A 98 51.33 2.43 11.40
N VAL A 99 52.57 2.81 11.73
CA VAL A 99 53.50 3.48 10.80
C VAL A 99 54.57 2.52 10.28
N GLN A 100 54.94 1.53 11.09
CA GLN A 100 55.89 0.47 10.73
C GLN A 100 55.63 -0.77 11.61
N SER A 101 55.83 -1.96 11.05
CA SER A 101 55.65 -3.24 11.75
C SER A 101 56.73 -4.24 11.31
N ASN A 102 57.35 -4.92 12.26
CA ASN A 102 58.26 -6.06 12.07
C ASN A 102 57.68 -7.33 12.72
N VAL A 103 56.36 -7.50 12.60
CA VAL A 103 55.64 -8.67 13.11
C VAL A 103 55.93 -9.88 12.23
N VAL A 104 56.51 -10.92 12.81
CA VAL A 104 56.95 -12.11 12.03
C VAL A 104 55.83 -13.12 11.84
N ASN A 105 54.93 -13.21 12.82
CA ASN A 105 53.73 -14.06 12.79
C ASN A 105 52.49 -13.17 12.90
N PRO A 106 51.91 -12.69 11.78
CA PRO A 106 50.86 -11.67 11.81
C PRO A 106 49.54 -12.14 12.41
N TYR A 107 49.29 -13.44 12.54
CA TYR A 107 48.01 -13.95 13.03
C TYR A 107 48.13 -14.50 14.45
N ARG A 108 47.21 -14.14 15.35
CA ARG A 108 47.18 -14.64 16.74
C ARG A 108 45.81 -15.13 17.12
N ILE A 109 45.74 -16.29 17.76
CA ILE A 109 44.54 -16.77 18.44
C ILE A 109 44.43 -16.09 19.81
N GLN A 110 43.27 -15.53 20.11
CA GLN A 110 42.90 -14.96 21.41
C GLN A 110 41.57 -15.56 21.90
N SER A 111 41.39 -15.62 23.21
CA SER A 111 40.14 -16.04 23.86
C SER A 111 39.33 -14.83 24.33
N SER A 112 38.00 -15.01 24.47
CA SER A 112 37.12 -14.02 25.10
C SER A 112 37.50 -13.79 26.58
N ALA A 113 37.23 -12.60 27.13
CA ALA A 113 37.53 -12.26 28.53
C ALA A 113 36.78 -13.14 29.55
N THR A 114 35.64 -13.72 29.16
CA THR A 114 34.83 -14.65 29.95
C THR A 114 35.42 -16.07 30.02
N PHE A 115 36.18 -16.50 28.99
CA PHE A 115 36.77 -17.85 28.91
C PHE A 115 38.25 -17.93 29.33
N ALA A 116 38.87 -16.81 29.71
CA ALA A 116 40.27 -16.75 30.13
C ALA A 116 40.62 -17.63 31.35
N SER A 117 39.62 -18.20 32.02
CA SER A 117 39.80 -19.03 33.23
C SER A 117 39.82 -20.54 33.01
N ALA A 118 39.52 -21.06 31.79
CA ALA A 118 39.22 -22.50 31.64
C ALA A 118 40.14 -23.33 30.73
N ASN A 119 40.96 -22.78 29.83
CA ASN A 119 41.93 -23.56 29.03
C ASN A 119 43.12 -22.71 28.55
N SER A 120 44.32 -23.30 28.54
CA SER A 120 45.53 -22.67 27.98
C SER A 120 45.43 -22.54 26.45
N LEU A 121 45.57 -21.33 25.92
CA LEU A 121 45.73 -21.10 24.47
C LEU A 121 46.86 -21.99 23.91
N PRO A 122 46.75 -22.48 22.66
CA PRO A 122 47.78 -23.30 22.05
C PRO A 122 49.12 -22.56 22.02
N SER A 123 50.22 -23.27 22.26
CA SER A 123 51.59 -22.76 22.09
C SER A 123 52.22 -23.42 20.85
N PRO A 124 52.61 -22.65 19.82
CA PRO A 124 52.55 -21.19 19.74
C PRO A 124 51.12 -20.67 19.47
N SER A 125 50.78 -19.50 20.03
CA SER A 125 49.48 -18.83 19.82
C SER A 125 49.50 -17.86 18.64
N THR A 126 50.62 -17.81 17.91
CA THR A 126 50.86 -16.91 16.77
C THR A 126 51.31 -17.70 15.54
N PHE A 127 50.82 -17.34 14.36
CA PHE A 127 50.99 -18.08 13.12
C PHE A 127 51.42 -17.17 11.97
N LYS A 128 52.11 -17.77 10.99
CA LYS A 128 52.66 -17.06 9.83
C LYS A 128 51.60 -16.82 8.75
N THR A 129 50.63 -17.73 8.62
CA THR A 129 49.52 -17.61 7.66
C THR A 129 48.17 -17.68 8.36
N LEU A 130 47.15 -17.10 7.71
CA LEU A 130 45.77 -17.10 8.22
C LEU A 130 45.22 -18.53 8.32
N ASP A 131 45.46 -19.37 7.31
CA ASP A 131 45.00 -20.77 7.29
C ASP A 131 45.57 -21.59 8.46
N GLN A 132 46.83 -21.37 8.84
CA GLN A 132 47.43 -22.02 9.99
C GLN A 132 46.75 -21.59 11.30
N ALA A 133 46.45 -20.30 11.43
CA ALA A 133 45.73 -19.77 12.59
C ALA A 133 44.28 -20.30 12.66
N ILE A 134 43.58 -20.36 11.53
CA ILE A 134 42.21 -20.89 11.44
C ILE A 134 42.20 -22.38 11.78
N ALA A 135 43.12 -23.16 11.21
CA ALA A 135 43.22 -24.60 11.50
C ALA A 135 43.44 -24.86 13.00
N ALA A 136 44.32 -24.08 13.63
CA ALA A 136 44.58 -24.17 15.08
C ALA A 136 43.42 -23.64 15.94
N ALA A 137 42.61 -22.71 15.43
CA ALA A 137 41.41 -22.22 16.10
C ALA A 137 40.18 -23.14 15.92
N THR A 138 40.19 -24.02 14.91
CA THR A 138 39.03 -24.85 14.53
C THR A 138 38.58 -25.81 15.64
N SER A 139 39.46 -26.29 16.52
CA SER A 139 39.08 -27.19 17.62
C SER A 139 38.75 -26.47 18.93
N LEU A 140 38.86 -25.14 18.97
CA LEU A 140 38.70 -24.34 20.18
C LEU A 140 37.33 -23.64 20.19
N GLN A 141 36.75 -23.47 21.39
CA GLN A 141 35.51 -22.71 21.61
C GLN A 141 35.85 -21.32 22.16
N GLU A 142 35.01 -20.33 21.83
CA GLU A 142 35.16 -18.93 22.27
C GLU A 142 36.53 -18.28 21.97
N VAL A 143 37.06 -18.57 20.77
CA VAL A 143 38.30 -17.96 20.27
C VAL A 143 38.07 -17.19 18.98
N TYR A 144 38.97 -16.24 18.75
CA TYR A 144 39.07 -15.47 17.51
C TYR A 144 40.54 -15.32 17.10
N VAL A 145 40.78 -15.13 15.80
CA VAL A 145 42.09 -14.82 15.23
C VAL A 145 42.15 -13.33 14.93
N ILE A 146 43.13 -12.65 15.49
CA ILE A 146 43.46 -11.27 15.11
C ILE A 146 44.61 -11.24 14.13
N ASN A 147 44.54 -10.31 13.19
CA ASN A 147 45.72 -9.82 12.49
C ASN A 147 46.39 -8.76 13.39
N ARG A 148 47.59 -9.06 13.86
CA ARG A 148 48.40 -8.23 14.77
C ARG A 148 48.98 -6.99 14.09
N GLU A 149 49.03 -6.96 12.76
CA GLU A 149 49.47 -5.82 11.97
C GLU A 149 48.37 -4.80 11.72
N THR A 150 47.10 -5.22 11.74
CA THR A 150 45.96 -4.31 11.53
C THR A 150 45.10 -4.14 12.78
N GLY A 151 45.27 -5.01 13.78
CA GLY A 151 44.39 -5.12 14.94
C GLY A 151 43.01 -5.72 14.63
N SER A 152 42.74 -6.12 13.38
CA SER A 152 41.43 -6.60 12.95
C SER A 152 41.23 -8.07 13.31
N ILE A 153 40.01 -8.45 13.68
CA ILE A 153 39.62 -9.86 13.77
C ILE A 153 39.43 -10.39 12.35
N VAL A 154 40.15 -11.44 12.00
CA VAL A 154 40.15 -12.04 10.66
C VAL A 154 39.51 -13.41 10.62
N TYR A 155 39.19 -13.99 11.78
CA TYR A 155 38.39 -15.20 11.94
C TYR A 155 37.81 -15.24 13.35
N SER A 156 36.57 -15.68 13.53
CA SER A 156 35.96 -15.88 14.84
C SER A 156 34.90 -16.95 14.75
N LYS A 157 34.78 -17.76 15.80
CA LYS A 157 33.66 -18.71 15.99
C LYS A 157 32.58 -18.16 16.90
N MET A 158 32.78 -16.94 17.41
CA MET A 158 31.85 -16.28 18.31
C MET A 158 30.93 -15.36 17.54
N ASP A 159 29.79 -15.10 18.14
CA ASP A 159 28.90 -14.04 17.71
C ASP A 159 29.52 -12.70 18.14
N ASN A 160 30.20 -12.06 17.19
CA ASN A 160 30.97 -10.84 17.43
C ASN A 160 30.08 -9.59 17.51
N TYR A 161 28.81 -9.75 17.15
CA TYR A 161 27.81 -8.69 17.08
C TYR A 161 26.49 -9.14 17.67
N GLU A 162 25.79 -8.22 18.32
CA GLU A 162 24.43 -8.42 18.80
C GLU A 162 23.52 -7.37 18.20
N VAL A 163 22.37 -7.79 17.70
CA VAL A 163 21.33 -6.91 17.16
C VAL A 163 20.18 -6.85 18.15
N SER A 164 19.81 -5.66 18.60
CA SER A 164 18.57 -5.43 19.34
C SER A 164 17.40 -5.34 18.37
N LEU A 165 16.44 -6.26 18.48
CA LEU A 165 15.25 -6.36 17.62
C LEU A 165 13.96 -5.93 18.34
N GLY A 166 14.07 -5.09 19.38
CA GLY A 166 12.92 -4.67 20.21
C GLY A 166 12.39 -5.74 21.18
N THR A 167 12.48 -7.03 20.83
CA THR A 167 12.03 -8.16 21.67
C THR A 167 13.16 -8.95 22.34
N GLY A 168 14.42 -8.64 22.00
CA GLY A 168 15.61 -9.33 22.53
C GLY A 168 16.88 -8.97 21.75
N LEU A 169 18.00 -9.60 22.15
CA LEU A 169 19.29 -9.51 21.46
C LEU A 169 19.50 -10.76 20.61
N ALA A 170 19.75 -10.58 19.31
CA ALA A 170 20.06 -11.65 18.37
C ALA A 170 21.57 -11.63 18.02
N PRO A 171 22.27 -12.75 18.16
CA PRO A 171 23.72 -12.82 17.95
C PRO A 171 24.09 -13.05 16.46
N TYR A 172 25.18 -12.44 15.99
CA TYR A 172 25.70 -12.55 14.63
C TYR A 172 27.23 -12.62 14.59
N GLN A 173 27.78 -13.46 13.71
CA GLN A 173 29.23 -13.61 13.53
C GLN A 173 29.85 -12.49 12.70
N SER A 174 29.14 -11.98 11.69
CA SER A 174 29.62 -10.93 10.77
C SER A 174 28.88 -9.61 10.97
N LEU A 175 29.60 -8.49 10.79
CA LEU A 175 29.00 -7.16 10.87
C LEU A 175 27.99 -6.93 9.75
N GLN A 176 28.26 -7.51 8.58
CA GLN A 176 27.40 -7.38 7.40
C GLN A 176 26.03 -8.03 7.66
N ASP A 177 25.99 -9.22 8.24
CA ASP A 177 24.74 -9.91 8.57
C ASP A 177 23.99 -9.20 9.70
N ALA A 178 24.72 -8.71 10.71
CA ALA A 178 24.14 -7.92 11.80
C ALA A 178 23.50 -6.61 11.27
N LEU A 179 24.18 -5.91 10.34
CA LEU A 179 23.65 -4.71 9.69
C LEU A 179 22.51 -5.02 8.72
N ALA A 180 22.50 -6.18 8.07
CA ALA A 180 21.38 -6.59 7.23
C ALA A 180 20.14 -6.93 8.06
N ALA A 181 20.33 -7.56 9.23
CA ALA A 181 19.26 -7.91 10.14
C ALA A 181 18.65 -6.68 10.83
N VAL A 182 19.48 -5.76 11.34
CA VAL A 182 18.98 -4.56 12.04
C VAL A 182 18.15 -3.66 11.13
N ARG A 183 18.44 -3.64 9.82
CA ARG A 183 17.68 -2.87 8.83
C ARG A 183 16.27 -3.41 8.61
N ARG A 184 15.98 -4.64 9.02
CA ARG A 184 14.63 -5.23 8.97
C ARG A 184 13.89 -5.13 10.31
N ALA A 185 14.42 -4.35 11.25
CA ALA A 185 13.83 -4.18 12.57
C ALA A 185 13.67 -2.70 12.92
N PRO A 186 12.46 -2.27 13.32
CA PRO A 186 12.25 -0.91 13.78
C PRO A 186 13.07 -0.65 15.04
N GLN A 187 13.65 0.55 15.13
CA GLN A 187 14.44 0.98 16.29
C GLN A 187 15.68 0.12 16.61
N GLY A 188 16.14 -0.69 15.65
CA GLY A 188 17.20 -1.66 15.88
C GLY A 188 18.57 -1.03 16.16
N SER A 189 19.39 -1.72 16.96
CA SER A 189 20.80 -1.35 17.21
C SER A 189 21.73 -2.53 17.06
N VAL A 190 22.93 -2.32 16.54
CA VAL A 190 24.02 -3.30 16.45
C VAL A 190 25.10 -2.94 17.46
N TYR A 191 25.47 -3.88 18.30
CA TYR A 191 26.57 -3.75 19.27
C TYR A 191 27.69 -4.72 18.91
N SER A 192 28.93 -4.33 19.18
CA SER A 192 30.03 -5.31 19.23
C SER A 192 29.99 -6.02 20.58
N THR A 193 30.02 -7.34 20.59
CA THR A 193 30.12 -8.13 21.84
C THR A 193 31.50 -8.05 22.48
N ILE A 194 32.50 -7.56 21.74
CA ILE A 194 33.90 -7.47 22.16
C ILE A 194 34.20 -6.11 22.78
N THR A 195 33.75 -5.03 22.14
CA THR A 195 33.99 -3.66 22.62
C THR A 195 32.81 -3.08 23.40
N HIS A 196 31.65 -3.74 23.36
CA HIS A 196 30.37 -3.25 23.89
C HIS A 196 29.95 -1.87 23.33
N GLN A 197 30.52 -1.47 22.20
CA GLN A 197 30.15 -0.22 21.53
C GLN A 197 29.01 -0.46 20.54
N ALA A 198 28.07 0.49 20.49
CA ALA A 198 27.08 0.56 19.43
C ALA A 198 27.79 0.89 18.11
N LEU A 199 27.70 -0.02 17.15
CA LEU A 199 28.20 0.15 15.79
C LEU A 199 27.11 0.71 14.88
N PHE A 200 25.85 0.45 15.22
CA PHE A 200 24.70 1.04 14.56
C PHE A 200 23.56 1.26 15.55
N THR A 201 22.86 2.39 15.42
CA THR A 201 21.62 2.66 16.13
C THR A 201 20.69 3.37 15.17
N ALA A 202 19.53 2.77 14.90
CA ALA A 202 18.49 3.39 14.10
C ALA A 202 18.08 4.72 14.75
N ARG A 203 18.03 5.77 13.92
CA ARG A 203 17.49 7.08 14.31
C ARG A 203 16.23 7.43 13.54
N TYR A 204 16.06 6.80 12.39
CA TYR A 204 14.96 7.03 11.47
C TYR A 204 14.48 5.69 10.94
N ASP A 205 13.19 5.43 11.14
CA ASP A 205 12.50 4.27 10.60
C ASP A 205 11.73 4.72 9.37
N VAL A 206 11.84 3.95 8.29
CA VAL A 206 11.14 4.17 7.03
C VAL A 206 9.93 3.25 6.99
N TYR A 207 8.79 3.82 6.63
CA TYR A 207 7.57 3.06 6.35
C TYR A 207 7.09 3.36 4.93
N VAL A 208 6.49 2.36 4.30
CA VAL A 208 5.79 2.48 3.03
C VAL A 208 4.44 1.82 3.21
N ASN A 209 3.35 2.49 2.85
CA ASN A 209 1.99 2.01 3.09
C ASN A 209 1.76 1.62 4.56
N ASN A 210 2.30 2.41 5.49
CA ASN A 210 2.25 2.19 6.94
C ASN A 210 2.94 0.88 7.43
N GLN A 211 3.73 0.21 6.57
CA GLN A 211 4.56 -0.93 6.96
C GLN A 211 6.02 -0.54 7.05
N PHE A 212 6.71 -0.99 8.09
CA PHE A 212 8.14 -0.77 8.27
C PHE A 212 8.93 -1.45 7.15
N VAL A 213 9.82 -0.71 6.49
CA VAL A 213 10.62 -1.21 5.37
C VAL A 213 12.11 -1.25 5.71
N ASP A 214 12.63 -0.20 6.34
CA ASP A 214 14.06 -0.08 6.60
C ASP A 214 14.37 0.89 7.75
N ALA A 215 15.59 0.86 8.28
CA ALA A 215 16.07 1.76 9.32
C ALA A 215 17.43 2.39 8.98
N TYR A 216 17.59 3.66 9.33
CA TYR A 216 18.77 4.46 9.02
C TYR A 216 19.28 5.26 10.22
N GLN A 217 20.60 5.50 10.25
CA GLN A 217 21.23 6.40 11.24
C GLN A 217 21.04 7.88 10.89
N THR A 218 20.85 8.19 9.60
CA THR A 218 20.79 9.57 9.10
C THR A 218 19.51 9.78 8.29
N LEU A 219 18.89 10.95 8.49
CA LEU A 219 17.68 11.34 7.77
C LEU A 219 17.94 11.41 6.26
N GLN A 220 19.13 11.86 5.85
CA GLN A 220 19.50 11.97 4.44
C GLN A 220 19.44 10.62 3.70
N HIS A 221 19.96 9.54 4.30
CA HIS A 221 19.89 8.21 3.68
C HIS A 221 18.47 7.65 3.70
N ALA A 222 17.70 7.91 4.76
CA ALA A 222 16.28 7.53 4.82
C ALA A 222 15.48 8.20 3.69
N ILE A 223 15.65 9.52 3.50
CA ILE A 223 15.01 10.26 2.40
C ILE A 223 15.48 9.73 1.04
N GLN A 224 16.79 9.55 0.84
CA GLN A 224 17.31 9.03 -0.43
C GLN A 224 16.77 7.64 -0.78
N SER A 225 16.47 6.82 0.22
CA SER A 225 15.92 5.49 0.01
C SER A 225 14.46 5.47 -0.42
N THR A 226 13.70 6.53 -0.14
CA THR A 226 12.23 6.53 -0.26
C THR A 226 11.62 7.74 -0.97
N SER A 227 12.42 8.73 -1.34
CA SER A 227 11.96 9.94 -2.02
C SER A 227 11.24 9.70 -3.34
N ALA A 228 11.51 8.57 -4.01
CA ALA A 228 10.82 8.16 -5.24
C ALA A 228 9.65 7.19 -4.99
N THR A 229 9.43 6.77 -3.75
CA THR A 229 8.41 5.78 -3.37
C THR A 229 7.17 6.53 -2.85
N PRO A 230 6.01 6.46 -3.53
CA PRO A 230 4.77 7.04 -3.04
C PRO A 230 4.33 6.40 -1.72
N ASN A 231 3.56 7.14 -0.92
CA ASN A 231 3.03 6.68 0.37
C ASN A 231 4.13 6.19 1.33
N SER A 232 5.30 6.83 1.27
CA SER A 232 6.38 6.61 2.21
C SER A 232 6.38 7.67 3.30
N GLU A 233 6.79 7.29 4.50
CA GLU A 233 6.94 8.15 5.67
C GLU A 233 8.22 7.78 6.41
N ILE A 234 8.83 8.76 7.08
CA ILE A 234 10.03 8.57 7.89
C ILE A 234 9.70 9.06 9.28
N LYS A 235 9.78 8.15 10.25
CA LYS A 235 9.57 8.46 11.68
C LYS A 235 10.89 8.55 12.40
N SER A 236 11.02 9.55 13.27
CA SER A 236 12.14 9.60 14.21
C SER A 236 11.94 8.53 15.28
N VAL A 237 12.95 7.68 15.48
CA VAL A 237 12.92 6.63 16.52
C VAL A 237 12.77 7.23 17.93
N SER A 238 13.36 8.41 18.17
CA SER A 238 13.34 9.03 19.51
C SER A 238 12.02 9.70 19.89
N THR A 239 11.27 10.21 18.91
CA THR A 239 10.03 10.97 19.17
C THR A 239 8.78 10.26 18.66
N ASN A 240 8.95 9.23 17.83
CA ASN A 240 7.90 8.56 17.09
C ASN A 240 7.02 9.53 16.28
N GLN A 241 7.62 10.63 15.80
CA GLN A 241 6.97 11.64 14.97
C GLN A 241 7.46 11.51 13.54
N ASP A 242 6.57 11.78 12.58
CA ASP A 242 6.92 11.93 11.17
C ASP A 242 7.84 13.12 11.01
N VAL A 243 9.01 12.88 10.44
CA VAL A 243 10.00 13.92 10.14
C VAL A 243 10.10 14.19 8.64
N TRP A 244 9.54 13.32 7.81
CA TRP A 244 9.42 13.47 6.37
C TRP A 244 8.39 12.47 5.83
N ASP A 245 7.68 12.81 4.76
CA ASP A 245 6.82 11.89 4.03
C ASP A 245 6.71 12.23 2.55
N ASN A 246 6.27 11.26 1.76
CA ASN A 246 5.85 11.40 0.36
C ASN A 246 4.46 10.79 0.18
N ILE A 247 3.54 11.17 1.09
CA ILE A 247 2.13 10.81 0.99
C ILE A 247 1.50 11.70 -0.07
N LEU A 248 0.86 11.09 -1.08
CA LEU A 248 0.18 11.82 -2.14
C LEU A 248 -1.05 12.53 -1.56
N ARG A 249 -1.13 13.86 -1.74
CA ARG A 249 -2.19 14.71 -1.19
C ARG A 249 -2.93 15.52 -2.24
N TYR A 250 -2.42 15.60 -3.46
CA TYR A 250 -2.99 16.41 -4.53
C TYR A 250 -3.05 15.64 -5.83
N ASN A 251 -4.21 15.64 -6.46
CA ASN A 251 -4.43 15.13 -7.80
C ASN A 251 -4.35 16.27 -8.80
N VAL A 252 -3.66 16.04 -9.92
CA VAL A 252 -3.67 16.92 -11.08
C VAL A 252 -4.39 16.21 -12.21
N TYR A 253 -5.50 16.80 -12.63
CA TYR A 253 -6.24 16.39 -13.80
C TYR A 253 -5.88 17.30 -14.96
N GLN A 254 -5.75 16.74 -16.17
CA GLN A 254 -5.67 17.47 -17.43
C GLN A 254 -6.70 16.90 -18.39
N ASN A 255 -7.52 17.75 -19.00
CA ASN A 255 -8.67 17.35 -19.83
C ASN A 255 -9.62 16.40 -19.10
N GLY A 256 -9.82 16.62 -17.79
CA GLY A 256 -10.63 15.74 -16.93
C GLY A 256 -9.99 14.39 -16.57
N VAL A 257 -8.81 14.07 -17.10
CA VAL A 257 -8.08 12.82 -16.84
C VAL A 257 -7.01 13.05 -15.79
N LEU A 258 -6.90 12.16 -14.79
CA LEU A 258 -5.81 12.23 -13.80
C LEU A 258 -4.47 12.02 -14.52
N VAL A 259 -3.62 13.04 -14.55
CA VAL A 259 -2.30 12.98 -15.22
C VAL A 259 -1.16 12.83 -14.25
N LYS A 260 -1.28 13.34 -13.03
CA LYS A 260 -0.21 13.27 -12.04
C LYS A 260 -0.71 13.51 -10.62
N GLN A 261 0.08 13.08 -9.65
CA GLN A 261 -0.19 13.28 -8.23
C GLN A 261 1.04 13.84 -7.53
N PHE A 262 0.82 14.61 -6.47
CA PHE A 262 1.87 15.28 -5.70
C PHE A 262 1.62 15.16 -4.21
N SER A 263 2.69 15.15 -3.44
CA SER A 263 2.63 15.12 -1.97
C SER A 263 2.37 16.50 -1.37
N THR A 264 2.70 17.57 -2.11
CA THR A 264 2.51 18.95 -1.67
C THR A 264 1.72 19.77 -2.69
N GLU A 265 0.97 20.76 -2.19
CA GLU A 265 0.22 21.70 -3.03
C GLU A 265 1.17 22.50 -3.93
N GLN A 266 2.29 22.94 -3.35
CA GLN A 266 3.28 23.76 -4.04
C GLN A 266 3.85 23.07 -5.28
N GLU A 267 4.15 21.78 -5.21
CA GLU A 267 4.65 21.01 -6.36
C GLU A 267 3.55 20.78 -7.41
N ALA A 268 2.32 20.50 -6.97
CA ALA A 268 1.18 20.37 -7.86
C ALA A 268 0.94 21.67 -8.64
N LEU A 269 0.93 22.81 -7.95
CA LEU A 269 0.77 24.14 -8.53
C LEU A 269 1.94 24.52 -9.45
N ALA A 270 3.17 24.12 -9.10
CA ALA A 270 4.33 24.32 -9.96
C ALA A 270 4.25 23.49 -11.25
N TYR A 271 3.73 22.26 -11.18
CA TYR A 271 3.57 21.39 -12.33
C TYR A 271 2.51 21.88 -13.32
N VAL A 272 1.36 22.36 -12.82
CA VAL A 272 0.29 22.88 -13.69
C VAL A 272 0.58 24.25 -14.27
N LYS A 273 1.67 24.90 -13.86
CA LYS A 273 2.02 26.24 -14.32
C LYS A 273 2.29 26.25 -15.82
N GLY A 274 1.41 26.93 -16.56
CA GLY A 274 1.49 27.03 -18.02
C GLY A 274 0.85 25.88 -18.79
N LEU A 275 0.29 24.88 -18.10
CA LEU A 275 -0.57 23.87 -18.73
C LEU A 275 -1.99 24.41 -18.91
N THR A 276 -2.69 23.94 -19.93
CA THR A 276 -4.10 24.29 -20.19
C THR A 276 -5.02 23.14 -19.80
N ASP A 277 -6.25 23.48 -19.42
CA ASP A 277 -7.30 22.54 -19.06
C ASP A 277 -6.91 21.60 -17.92
N VAL A 278 -6.39 22.18 -16.85
CA VAL A 278 -5.88 21.46 -15.68
C VAL A 278 -6.58 21.89 -14.40
N SER A 279 -6.83 20.92 -13.52
CA SER A 279 -7.29 21.18 -12.17
C SER A 279 -6.41 20.43 -11.17
N VAL A 280 -6.09 21.11 -10.07
CA VAL A 280 -5.48 20.53 -8.88
C VAL A 280 -6.56 20.41 -7.81
N SER A 281 -6.78 19.21 -7.31
CA SER A 281 -7.65 18.97 -6.16
C SER A 281 -6.89 18.32 -5.03
N SER A 282 -7.25 18.71 -3.80
CA SER A 282 -6.81 18.03 -2.59
C SER A 282 -7.46 16.65 -2.53
N ILE A 283 -6.66 15.60 -2.39
CA ILE A 283 -7.11 14.22 -2.23
C ILE A 283 -7.93 14.08 -0.94
N ALA A 284 -7.50 14.74 0.14
CA ALA A 284 -8.12 14.61 1.46
C ALA A 284 -9.49 15.30 1.58
N THR A 285 -9.74 16.34 0.79
CA THR A 285 -10.96 17.16 0.92
C THR A 285 -11.81 17.21 -0.35
N GLY A 286 -11.32 16.64 -1.46
CA GLY A 286 -11.92 16.81 -2.78
C GLY A 286 -11.93 18.26 -3.30
N THR A 287 -11.41 19.21 -2.52
CA THR A 287 -11.48 20.63 -2.84
C THR A 287 -10.54 20.93 -3.98
N VAL A 288 -11.07 21.52 -5.06
CA VAL A 288 -10.28 22.07 -6.15
C VAL A 288 -9.54 23.29 -5.62
N VAL A 289 -8.23 23.14 -5.38
CA VAL A 289 -7.35 24.22 -4.88
C VAL A 289 -6.86 25.11 -6.02
N PHE A 290 -6.84 24.58 -7.23
CA PHE A 290 -6.58 25.34 -8.44
C PHE A 290 -7.32 24.72 -9.61
N SER A 291 -7.85 25.55 -10.49
CA SER A 291 -8.31 25.08 -11.78
C SER A 291 -8.13 26.19 -12.81
N ASN A 292 -7.61 25.82 -13.97
CA ASN A 292 -7.79 26.57 -15.18
C ASN A 292 -8.61 25.82 -16.23
N VAL A 293 -9.29 24.73 -15.81
CA VAL A 293 -10.36 24.11 -16.58
C VAL A 293 -11.39 25.18 -16.88
N PRO A 294 -11.70 25.44 -18.16
CA PRO A 294 -12.73 26.38 -18.49
C PRO A 294 -14.05 26.02 -17.81
N ALA A 295 -14.62 26.98 -17.09
CA ALA A 295 -15.97 26.87 -16.54
C ALA A 295 -17.00 27.55 -17.47
N TYR A 296 -16.51 28.37 -18.39
CA TYR A 296 -17.30 29.10 -19.36
C TYR A 296 -16.67 29.00 -20.74
N ALA A 297 -17.49 28.84 -21.77
CA ALA A 297 -17.07 28.96 -23.16
C ALA A 297 -17.75 30.18 -23.78
N VAL A 298 -16.99 30.95 -24.56
CA VAL A 298 -17.54 31.92 -25.49
C VAL A 298 -17.63 31.24 -26.84
N GLU A 299 -18.84 31.19 -27.38
CA GLU A 299 -19.11 30.56 -28.67
C GLU A 299 -19.68 31.57 -29.64
N VAL A 300 -19.22 31.54 -30.89
CA VAL A 300 -19.76 32.31 -32.01
C VAL A 300 -20.16 31.33 -33.11
N GLY A 301 -21.46 31.23 -33.40
CA GLY A 301 -21.95 30.15 -34.24
C GLY A 301 -21.71 28.80 -33.55
N SER A 302 -21.15 27.83 -34.27
CA SER A 302 -20.88 26.47 -33.78
C SER A 302 -19.44 26.29 -33.30
N SER A 303 -18.71 27.39 -33.11
CA SER A 303 -17.30 27.37 -32.78
C SER A 303 -17.09 28.05 -31.43
N THR A 304 -16.47 27.32 -30.51
CA THR A 304 -15.87 27.90 -29.31
C THR A 304 -14.71 28.80 -29.73
N VAL A 305 -14.84 30.09 -29.46
CA VAL A 305 -13.84 31.12 -29.83
C VAL A 305 -12.96 31.53 -28.65
N GLY A 306 -13.38 31.21 -27.44
CA GLY A 306 -12.60 31.37 -26.23
C GLY A 306 -13.17 30.54 -25.09
N SER A 307 -12.32 30.14 -24.15
CA SER A 307 -12.72 29.37 -22.97
C SER A 307 -12.11 30.01 -21.72
N TYR A 308 -12.90 30.13 -20.66
CA TYR A 308 -12.63 30.99 -19.52
C TYR A 308 -12.98 30.29 -18.22
N THR A 309 -12.23 30.61 -17.16
CA THR A 309 -12.48 30.09 -15.81
C THR A 309 -13.54 30.88 -15.05
N THR A 310 -13.85 32.11 -15.48
CA THR A 310 -14.80 33.00 -14.80
C THR A 310 -15.80 33.58 -15.78
N GLU A 311 -17.04 33.73 -15.30
CA GLU A 311 -18.17 34.28 -16.07
C GLU A 311 -17.85 35.70 -16.56
N SER A 312 -17.33 36.55 -15.66
CA SER A 312 -17.01 37.94 -15.96
C SER A 312 -16.00 38.09 -17.10
N ALA A 313 -14.98 37.24 -17.16
CA ALA A 313 -13.99 37.25 -18.22
C ALA A 313 -14.57 36.78 -19.56
N ALA A 314 -15.40 35.73 -19.52
CA ALA A 314 -16.11 35.24 -20.70
C ALA A 314 -17.08 36.30 -21.25
N ILE A 315 -17.86 36.96 -20.40
CA ILE A 315 -18.79 38.03 -20.79
C ILE A 315 -18.03 39.23 -21.38
N ALA A 316 -16.88 39.59 -20.81
CA ALA A 316 -16.08 40.70 -21.30
C ALA A 316 -15.58 40.45 -22.73
N ASP A 317 -15.12 39.23 -23.01
CA ASP A 317 -14.70 38.82 -24.36
C ASP A 317 -15.89 38.72 -25.32
N ALA A 318 -16.95 38.03 -24.91
CA ALA A 318 -18.16 37.83 -25.70
C ALA A 318 -18.80 39.17 -26.13
N LYS A 319 -18.76 40.21 -25.30
CA LYS A 319 -19.21 41.58 -25.64
C LYS A 319 -18.50 42.17 -26.86
N THR A 320 -17.28 41.76 -27.14
CA THR A 320 -16.49 42.25 -28.28
C THR A 320 -16.77 41.49 -29.57
N LEU A 321 -17.43 40.33 -29.47
CA LEU A 321 -17.67 39.42 -30.58
C LEU A 321 -19.15 39.46 -31.00
N PRO A 322 -19.45 39.59 -32.30
CA PRO A 322 -20.84 39.58 -32.77
C PRO A 322 -21.44 38.18 -32.65
N ASN A 323 -22.71 38.12 -32.28
CA ASN A 323 -23.51 36.89 -32.22
C ASN A 323 -22.94 35.79 -31.30
N SER A 324 -22.35 36.20 -30.17
CA SER A 324 -21.70 35.30 -29.23
C SER A 324 -22.62 34.95 -28.04
N VAL A 325 -22.38 33.78 -27.46
CA VAL A 325 -22.92 33.37 -26.15
C VAL A 325 -21.81 33.03 -25.20
N VAL A 326 -22.09 33.22 -23.91
CA VAL A 326 -21.32 32.64 -22.82
C VAL A 326 -22.13 31.46 -22.28
N ILE A 327 -21.55 30.28 -22.39
CA ILE A 327 -22.11 29.05 -21.89
C ILE A 327 -21.37 28.70 -20.61
N GLN A 328 -22.09 28.50 -19.51
CA GLN A 328 -21.55 27.87 -18.33
C GLN A 328 -21.43 26.37 -18.59
N LEU A 329 -20.21 25.86 -18.67
CA LEU A 329 -19.92 24.50 -19.13
C LEU A 329 -20.44 23.41 -18.17
N SER A 330 -20.63 23.73 -16.88
CA SER A 330 -21.13 22.77 -15.88
C SER A 330 -22.65 22.57 -15.93
N THR A 331 -23.41 23.55 -16.40
CA THR A 331 -24.88 23.50 -16.51
C THR A 331 -25.33 23.46 -17.97
N ASN A 332 -24.38 23.67 -18.88
CA ASN A 332 -24.58 24.00 -20.27
C ASN A 332 -25.61 25.12 -20.48
N GLN A 333 -25.80 25.98 -19.47
CA GLN A 333 -26.71 27.11 -19.54
C GLN A 333 -26.02 28.29 -20.18
N ILE A 334 -26.78 29.01 -21.01
CA ILE A 334 -26.36 30.31 -21.50
C ILE A 334 -26.53 31.28 -20.35
N VAL A 335 -25.41 31.78 -19.82
CA VAL A 335 -25.43 32.78 -18.75
C VAL A 335 -25.41 34.20 -19.31
N TRP A 336 -24.96 34.35 -20.56
CA TRP A 336 -24.99 35.63 -21.26
C TRP A 336 -25.00 35.44 -22.78
N SER A 337 -25.57 36.40 -23.50
CA SER A 337 -25.67 36.38 -24.95
C SER A 337 -25.71 37.80 -25.51
N ASN A 338 -24.98 38.07 -26.60
CA ASN A 338 -25.32 39.14 -27.55
C ASN A 338 -25.71 38.57 -28.92
N ALA A 339 -25.95 37.26 -28.96
CA ALA A 339 -26.58 36.54 -30.04
C ALA A 339 -27.92 37.21 -30.39
N GLY A 340 -28.32 37.11 -31.66
CA GLY A 340 -29.61 37.66 -32.09
C GLY A 340 -30.77 37.15 -31.22
N ALA A 341 -31.93 37.79 -31.35
CA ALA A 341 -33.10 37.52 -30.52
C ALA A 341 -33.47 36.02 -30.35
N PHE A 342 -33.05 35.15 -31.28
CA PHE A 342 -33.30 33.71 -31.28
C PHE A 342 -32.02 32.89 -31.48
N GLY A 343 -31.71 31.96 -30.58
CA GLY A 343 -30.58 31.03 -30.70
C GLY A 343 -31.03 29.61 -31.07
N VAL A 344 -30.24 28.90 -31.88
CA VAL A 344 -30.39 27.48 -32.21
C VAL A 344 -29.38 26.69 -31.38
N TYR A 345 -29.83 25.76 -30.55
CA TYR A 345 -29.02 25.02 -29.57
C TYR A 345 -29.06 23.52 -29.82
N ARG A 346 -27.93 22.82 -29.69
CA ARG A 346 -27.81 21.36 -29.71
C ARG A 346 -27.32 20.89 -28.35
N TYR A 347 -28.10 20.05 -27.67
CA TYR A 347 -27.90 19.63 -26.28
C TYR A 347 -27.55 20.77 -25.30
N LEU A 348 -28.13 21.97 -25.52
CA LEU A 348 -27.86 23.26 -24.84
C LEU A 348 -26.58 24.01 -25.28
N GLN A 349 -25.81 23.50 -26.23
CA GLN A 349 -24.70 24.23 -26.87
C GLN A 349 -25.23 25.12 -27.99
N LEU A 350 -24.87 26.42 -28.04
CA LEU A 350 -25.33 27.28 -29.13
C LEU A 350 -24.68 26.83 -30.44
N VAL A 351 -25.50 26.50 -31.42
CA VAL A 351 -25.04 26.24 -32.79
C VAL A 351 -25.00 27.52 -33.60
N ARG A 352 -25.99 28.40 -33.45
CA ARG A 352 -26.05 29.69 -34.18
C ARG A 352 -27.15 30.59 -33.64
N SER A 353 -27.03 31.91 -33.81
CA SER A 353 -28.10 32.86 -33.46
C SER A 353 -28.58 33.71 -34.64
N PHE A 354 -29.79 34.24 -34.50
CA PHE A 354 -30.55 34.95 -35.53
C PHE A 354 -31.36 36.08 -34.91
N GLN A 355 -31.53 37.18 -35.64
CA GLN A 355 -32.41 38.28 -35.21
C GLN A 355 -33.89 37.97 -35.45
N SER A 356 -34.20 36.97 -36.28
CA SER A 356 -35.56 36.59 -36.65
C SER A 356 -35.80 35.11 -36.32
N GLU A 357 -36.89 34.85 -35.61
CA GLU A 357 -37.41 33.53 -35.26
C GLU A 357 -37.49 32.62 -36.50
N GLN A 358 -38.12 33.12 -37.57
CA GLN A 358 -38.32 32.36 -38.81
C GLN A 358 -37.00 31.90 -39.43
N THR A 359 -35.97 32.74 -39.41
CA THR A 359 -34.64 32.35 -39.91
C THR A 359 -33.93 31.34 -39.01
N ALA A 360 -34.12 31.45 -37.68
CA ALA A 360 -33.59 30.47 -36.73
C ALA A 360 -34.23 29.10 -36.96
N ILE A 361 -35.55 29.05 -37.09
CA ILE A 361 -36.31 27.82 -37.35
C ILE A 361 -35.91 27.19 -38.69
N ALA A 362 -35.72 28.00 -39.74
CA ALA A 362 -35.28 27.49 -41.04
C ALA A 362 -33.91 26.81 -40.97
N TYR A 363 -32.98 27.35 -40.19
CA TYR A 363 -31.67 26.74 -39.94
C TYR A 363 -31.75 25.51 -39.02
N ALA A 364 -32.55 25.59 -37.95
CA ALA A 364 -32.72 24.47 -37.02
C ALA A 364 -33.29 23.22 -37.72
N LYS A 365 -34.13 23.40 -38.75
CA LYS A 365 -34.65 22.31 -39.60
C LYS A 365 -33.59 21.56 -40.42
N THR A 366 -32.36 22.08 -40.54
CA THR A 366 -31.26 21.41 -41.28
C THR A 366 -30.36 20.58 -40.36
N LEU A 367 -30.64 20.54 -39.06
CA LEU A 367 -29.83 19.89 -38.04
C LEU A 367 -30.70 18.91 -37.26
N ASP A 368 -30.10 17.91 -36.61
CA ASP A 368 -30.83 17.00 -35.72
C ASP A 368 -30.56 17.31 -34.24
N HIS A 369 -31.56 17.09 -33.38
CA HIS A 369 -31.49 17.28 -31.93
C HIS A 369 -31.17 18.71 -31.50
N VAL A 370 -31.92 19.67 -32.07
CA VAL A 370 -31.76 21.09 -31.79
C VAL A 370 -33.06 21.76 -31.33
N GLN A 371 -32.92 22.89 -30.65
CA GLN A 371 -33.99 23.80 -30.23
C GLN A 371 -33.71 25.23 -30.66
N VAL A 372 -34.75 25.96 -31.06
CA VAL A 372 -34.70 27.42 -31.14
C VAL A 372 -35.22 27.97 -29.82
N ILE A 373 -34.43 28.82 -29.17
CA ILE A 373 -34.77 29.45 -27.89
C ILE A 373 -34.67 30.98 -28.06
N GLU A 374 -35.71 31.70 -27.68
CA GLU A 374 -35.71 33.17 -27.62
C GLU A 374 -34.81 33.64 -26.46
N THR A 375 -33.83 34.49 -26.78
CA THR A 375 -32.78 34.92 -25.84
C THR A 375 -33.34 35.73 -24.67
N ALA A 376 -34.39 36.51 -24.88
CA ALA A 376 -34.94 37.41 -23.86
C ALA A 376 -35.88 36.74 -22.86
N THR A 377 -36.62 35.72 -23.31
CA THR A 377 -37.70 35.07 -22.54
C THR A 377 -37.36 33.63 -22.17
N HIS A 378 -36.34 33.05 -22.80
CA HIS A 378 -36.00 31.63 -22.75
C HIS A 378 -37.12 30.71 -23.26
N GLN A 379 -38.05 31.24 -24.07
CA GLN A 379 -39.10 30.44 -24.71
C GLN A 379 -38.52 29.54 -25.81
N VAL A 380 -38.96 28.27 -25.85
CA VAL A 380 -38.62 27.34 -26.94
C VAL A 380 -39.60 27.51 -28.10
N ASP A 381 -39.16 28.10 -29.20
CA ASP A 381 -40.00 28.39 -30.38
C ASP A 381 -40.01 27.26 -31.41
N TYR A 382 -38.98 26.41 -31.39
CA TYR A 382 -38.90 25.22 -32.22
C TYR A 382 -38.04 24.16 -31.54
N SER A 383 -38.39 22.89 -31.75
CA SER A 383 -37.62 21.74 -31.27
C SER A 383 -37.77 20.60 -32.25
N ASN A 384 -36.67 19.94 -32.59
CA ASN A 384 -36.70 18.63 -33.25
C ASN A 384 -36.01 17.52 -32.43
N TYR A 385 -35.90 17.71 -31.12
CA TYR A 385 -35.73 16.57 -30.22
C TYR A 385 -36.88 15.58 -30.35
N PRO A 386 -36.65 14.30 -30.05
CA PRO A 386 -37.71 13.32 -29.98
C PRO A 386 -38.83 13.79 -29.04
N THR A 387 -40.07 13.80 -29.53
CA THR A 387 -41.26 14.12 -28.73
C THR A 387 -41.79 12.93 -27.94
N SER A 388 -41.15 11.76 -28.13
CA SER A 388 -41.36 10.52 -27.40
C SER A 388 -39.99 9.93 -27.04
N VAL A 389 -39.68 9.87 -25.74
CA VAL A 389 -38.48 9.26 -25.18
C VAL A 389 -38.91 8.27 -24.09
N SER A 390 -38.27 7.12 -24.05
CA SER A 390 -38.38 6.13 -22.98
C SER A 390 -37.00 5.76 -22.48
N SER A 391 -36.89 5.48 -21.19
CA SER A 391 -35.65 4.95 -20.65
C SER A 391 -35.35 3.53 -21.17
N PRO A 392 -34.07 3.16 -21.33
CA PRO A 392 -33.67 1.84 -21.79
C PRO A 392 -34.34 0.69 -21.03
N TYR A 393 -34.52 0.81 -19.71
CA TYR A 393 -35.16 -0.21 -18.87
C TYR A 393 -36.61 0.12 -18.48
N GLY A 394 -37.19 1.16 -19.08
CA GLY A 394 -38.60 1.56 -18.88
C GLY A 394 -38.89 2.31 -17.57
N ASP A 395 -37.86 2.63 -16.81
CA ASP A 395 -37.88 3.44 -15.60
C ASP A 395 -38.31 4.89 -15.84
N THR A 396 -38.66 5.57 -14.75
CA THR A 396 -38.93 7.00 -14.71
C THR A 396 -38.31 7.61 -13.48
N PHE A 397 -38.05 8.91 -13.50
CA PHE A 397 -37.33 9.58 -12.41
C PHE A 397 -38.09 10.78 -11.89
N THR A 398 -37.88 11.11 -10.62
CA THR A 398 -38.47 12.30 -9.97
C THR A 398 -37.45 12.95 -9.06
N ASN A 399 -37.59 14.24 -8.80
CA ASN A 399 -36.88 14.89 -7.70
C ASN A 399 -37.73 14.80 -6.41
N VAL A 400 -37.18 14.15 -5.38
CA VAL A 400 -37.76 14.12 -4.02
C VAL A 400 -36.71 14.64 -3.04
N ASN A 401 -37.03 15.71 -2.33
CA ASN A 401 -36.15 16.34 -1.33
C ASN A 401 -34.73 16.69 -1.85
N GLY A 402 -34.62 17.09 -3.12
CA GLY A 402 -33.34 17.45 -3.73
C GLY A 402 -32.52 16.25 -4.22
N MET A 403 -33.09 15.05 -4.25
CA MET A 403 -32.44 13.82 -4.74
C MET A 403 -33.18 13.27 -5.96
N VAL A 404 -32.43 12.74 -6.93
CA VAL A 404 -32.98 11.95 -8.04
C VAL A 404 -33.46 10.61 -7.46
N VAL A 405 -34.73 10.31 -7.68
CA VAL A 405 -35.34 9.03 -7.33
C VAL A 405 -35.73 8.31 -8.61
N ASP A 406 -35.19 7.11 -8.78
CA ASP A 406 -35.49 6.16 -9.85
C ASP A 406 -36.71 5.30 -9.47
N HIS A 407 -37.64 5.15 -10.40
CA HIS A 407 -38.83 4.31 -10.32
C HIS A 407 -38.77 3.27 -11.44
N TRP A 408 -38.27 2.08 -11.11
CA TRP A 408 -38.16 0.94 -12.02
C TRP A 408 -39.22 -0.11 -11.69
N GLY A 409 -40.36 -0.03 -12.35
CA GLY A 409 -41.51 -0.86 -12.02
C GLY A 409 -41.98 -0.60 -10.57
N PRO A 410 -42.05 -1.63 -9.69
CA PRO A 410 -42.37 -1.44 -8.28
C PRO A 410 -41.15 -1.00 -7.43
N GLU A 411 -39.93 -1.06 -7.96
CA GLU A 411 -38.72 -0.67 -7.23
C GLU A 411 -38.54 0.85 -7.25
N ILE A 412 -38.20 1.41 -6.08
CA ILE A 412 -37.92 2.83 -5.92
C ILE A 412 -36.56 2.98 -5.25
N THR A 413 -35.64 3.68 -5.92
CA THR A 413 -34.25 3.85 -5.46
C THR A 413 -33.89 5.33 -5.46
N THR A 414 -33.35 5.82 -4.34
CA THR A 414 -32.75 7.16 -4.30
C THR A 414 -31.32 7.08 -4.83
N LEU A 415 -30.99 7.86 -5.86
CA LEU A 415 -29.70 7.80 -6.56
C LEU A 415 -28.67 8.77 -5.95
N ALA A 416 -28.83 10.06 -6.24
CA ALA A 416 -27.88 11.11 -5.90
C ALA A 416 -28.55 12.49 -5.91
N PRO A 417 -27.85 13.56 -5.49
CA PRO A 417 -28.37 14.92 -5.57
C PRO A 417 -28.89 15.28 -6.97
N ALA A 418 -30.08 15.86 -7.01
CA ALA A 418 -30.74 16.25 -8.24
C ALA A 418 -30.06 17.45 -8.89
N PRO A 419 -29.89 17.45 -10.23
CA PRO A 419 -29.45 18.64 -10.95
C PRO A 419 -30.51 19.75 -10.88
N ALA A 420 -30.11 21.00 -11.04
CA ALA A 420 -30.99 22.17 -10.89
C ALA A 420 -32.22 22.15 -11.82
N PHE A 421 -32.15 21.49 -12.97
CA PHE A 421 -33.28 21.38 -13.91
C PHE A 421 -34.34 20.34 -13.49
N MET A 422 -34.01 19.43 -12.57
CA MET A 422 -34.99 18.45 -12.06
C MET A 422 -35.80 19.08 -10.92
N GLN A 423 -37.02 19.50 -11.24
CA GLN A 423 -37.96 20.14 -10.32
C GLN A 423 -38.81 19.10 -9.57
N SER A 424 -39.17 19.42 -8.33
CA SER A 424 -40.06 18.58 -7.51
C SER A 424 -41.44 18.46 -8.15
N GLY A 425 -41.99 17.25 -8.16
CA GLY A 425 -43.33 16.95 -8.72
C GLY A 425 -43.38 16.76 -10.24
N VAL A 426 -42.24 16.82 -10.92
CA VAL A 426 -42.11 16.52 -12.36
C VAL A 426 -41.54 15.12 -12.55
N THR A 427 -42.06 14.38 -13.54
CA THR A 427 -41.54 13.07 -13.95
C THR A 427 -40.57 13.23 -15.12
N TYR A 428 -39.45 12.52 -15.08
CA TYR A 428 -38.38 12.56 -16.06
C TYR A 428 -38.12 11.18 -16.67
N VAL A 429 -37.55 11.16 -17.87
CA VAL A 429 -37.01 9.97 -18.58
C VAL A 429 -35.70 10.33 -19.26
N SER A 430 -34.89 9.32 -19.56
CA SER A 430 -33.63 9.50 -20.30
C SER A 430 -33.36 8.28 -21.17
N ASN A 431 -33.10 8.45 -22.46
CA ASN A 431 -32.81 7.34 -23.38
C ASN A 431 -31.40 6.76 -23.25
N ASP A 432 -30.52 7.39 -22.48
CA ASP A 432 -29.11 7.02 -22.36
C ASP A 432 -28.53 7.22 -20.95
N TYR A 433 -29.36 7.62 -19.99
CA TYR A 433 -29.00 8.00 -18.63
C TYR A 433 -27.99 9.16 -18.53
N ASP A 434 -27.93 9.98 -19.59
CA ASP A 434 -27.09 11.17 -19.67
C ASP A 434 -27.93 12.40 -20.07
N HIS A 435 -28.82 12.26 -21.05
CA HIS A 435 -29.73 13.29 -21.55
C HIS A 435 -31.13 13.13 -20.99
N TRP A 436 -31.65 14.17 -20.35
CA TRP A 436 -32.88 14.10 -19.56
C TRP A 436 -34.02 14.87 -20.19
N TYR A 437 -35.22 14.30 -20.07
CA TYR A 437 -36.45 14.85 -20.62
C TYR A 437 -37.55 14.88 -19.57
N ALA A 438 -38.19 16.03 -19.38
CA ALA A 438 -39.38 16.17 -18.55
C ALA A 438 -40.62 15.66 -19.30
N LYS A 439 -41.45 14.84 -18.63
CA LYS A 439 -42.78 14.48 -19.12
C LYS A 439 -43.74 15.64 -18.87
N THR A 440 -44.43 16.06 -19.93
CA THR A 440 -45.44 17.11 -19.94
C THR A 440 -46.75 16.56 -20.51
N ALA A 441 -47.85 17.31 -20.38
CA ALA A 441 -49.14 16.91 -20.98
C ALA A 441 -49.08 16.78 -22.53
N SER A 442 -48.13 17.48 -23.17
CA SER A 442 -47.94 17.52 -24.62
C SER A 442 -46.88 16.53 -25.15
N GLY A 443 -46.25 15.72 -24.29
CA GLY A 443 -45.14 14.81 -24.66
C GLY A 443 -43.92 15.00 -23.76
N VAL A 444 -42.73 14.72 -24.25
CA VAL A 444 -41.47 14.95 -23.51
C VAL A 444 -40.72 16.18 -24.00
N THR A 445 -39.96 16.83 -23.12
CA THR A 445 -39.14 18.01 -23.44
C THR A 445 -37.75 17.85 -22.84
N TYR A 446 -36.70 18.03 -23.65
CA TYR A 446 -35.31 17.97 -23.18
C TYR A 446 -35.04 19.09 -22.16
N VAL A 447 -34.39 18.76 -21.05
CA VAL A 447 -34.15 19.68 -19.92
C VAL A 447 -32.70 19.81 -19.49
N GLY A 448 -31.81 18.88 -19.90
CA GLY A 448 -30.39 18.97 -19.60
C GLY A 448 -29.68 17.63 -19.53
N GLN A 449 -28.39 17.68 -19.18
CA GLN A 449 -27.54 16.51 -18.96
C GLN A 449 -27.24 16.30 -17.48
N TRP A 450 -27.22 15.04 -17.05
CA TRP A 450 -26.80 14.66 -15.71
C TRP A 450 -26.42 13.18 -15.69
N GLN A 451 -25.39 12.84 -14.92
CA GLN A 451 -24.97 11.47 -14.69
C GLN A 451 -24.96 11.18 -13.20
N ASN A 452 -25.30 9.95 -12.81
CA ASN A 452 -25.13 9.51 -11.43
C ASN A 452 -23.64 9.66 -11.03
N PRO A 453 -23.30 10.45 -10.00
CA PRO A 453 -21.92 10.69 -9.58
C PRO A 453 -21.11 9.44 -9.19
N TYR A 454 -21.77 8.33 -8.83
CA TYR A 454 -21.08 7.05 -8.65
C TYR A 454 -20.42 6.54 -9.94
N GLN A 455 -20.89 6.95 -11.12
CA GLN A 455 -20.29 6.57 -12.41
C GLN A 455 -18.90 7.18 -12.63
N THR A 456 -18.64 8.34 -12.04
CA THR A 456 -17.44 9.15 -12.29
C THR A 456 -16.50 9.26 -11.10
N MET A 457 -16.90 8.81 -9.90
CA MET A 457 -16.04 8.78 -8.72
C MET A 457 -14.83 7.86 -8.90
N ASN A 458 -13.71 8.20 -8.26
CA ASN A 458 -12.51 7.36 -8.29
C ASN A 458 -12.71 6.10 -7.42
N LEU A 459 -12.66 4.92 -8.03
CA LEU A 459 -12.84 3.61 -7.40
C LEU A 459 -11.61 3.13 -6.62
N GLU A 460 -10.50 3.88 -6.64
CA GLU A 460 -9.31 3.66 -5.81
C GLU A 460 -9.45 4.27 -4.40
N THR A 461 -10.56 4.98 -4.14
CA THR A 461 -10.87 5.55 -2.82
C THR A 461 -11.54 4.51 -1.94
N SER A 462 -11.22 4.49 -0.64
CA SER A 462 -11.90 3.57 0.28
C SER A 462 -13.40 3.86 0.36
N SER A 463 -14.20 2.82 0.58
CA SER A 463 -15.60 2.97 0.93
C SER A 463 -15.73 3.50 2.36
N THR A 464 -16.93 3.96 2.70
CA THR A 464 -17.29 4.29 4.09
C THR A 464 -17.97 3.13 4.81
N LEU A 465 -18.02 1.95 4.18
CA LEU A 465 -18.77 0.80 4.66
C LEU A 465 -17.94 -0.04 5.61
N THR A 466 -18.61 -0.61 6.59
CA THR A 466 -18.12 -1.69 7.42
C THR A 466 -18.63 -3.04 6.90
N ALA A 467 -17.99 -4.14 7.31
CA ALA A 467 -18.48 -5.48 7.02
C ALA A 467 -19.91 -5.69 7.55
N GLN A 468 -20.23 -5.08 8.70
CA GLN A 468 -21.55 -5.06 9.33
C GLN A 468 -22.61 -4.45 8.43
N GLU A 469 -22.32 -3.27 7.87
CA GLU A 469 -23.27 -2.57 7.01
C GLU A 469 -23.54 -3.33 5.71
N ILE A 470 -22.50 -3.95 5.13
CA ILE A 470 -22.62 -4.81 3.96
C ILE A 470 -23.48 -6.05 4.28
N ASN A 471 -23.20 -6.72 5.39
CA ASN A 471 -23.96 -7.89 5.82
C ASN A 471 -25.42 -7.56 6.12
N ALA A 472 -25.68 -6.45 6.81
CA ALA A 472 -27.03 -5.97 7.08
C ALA A 472 -27.79 -5.67 5.78
N PHE A 473 -27.11 -5.07 4.79
CA PHE A 473 -27.68 -4.83 3.48
C PHE A 473 -28.06 -6.13 2.78
N PHE A 474 -27.18 -7.14 2.76
CA PHE A 474 -27.50 -8.46 2.18
C PHE A 474 -28.62 -9.18 2.93
N ALA A 475 -28.63 -9.15 4.26
CA ALA A 475 -29.69 -9.78 5.06
C ALA A 475 -31.07 -9.18 4.76
N ALA A 476 -31.14 -7.88 4.44
CA ALA A 476 -32.38 -7.18 4.12
C ALA A 476 -32.86 -7.39 2.66
N HIS A 477 -31.95 -7.64 1.71
CA HIS A 477 -32.29 -7.60 0.28
C HIS A 477 -31.99 -8.90 -0.48
N ALA A 478 -30.95 -9.65 -0.10
CA ALA A 478 -30.58 -10.88 -0.78
C ALA A 478 -31.41 -12.06 -0.28
N ALA A 479 -31.64 -13.04 -1.16
CA ALA A 479 -32.31 -14.28 -0.78
C ALA A 479 -31.49 -15.05 0.27
N SER A 480 -32.16 -15.85 1.11
CA SER A 480 -31.51 -16.61 2.18
C SER A 480 -30.53 -17.68 1.65
N ASN A 481 -30.66 -18.08 0.39
CA ASN A 481 -29.78 -19.04 -0.29
C ASN A 481 -28.69 -18.36 -1.14
N SER A 482 -28.52 -17.05 -1.02
CA SER A 482 -27.45 -16.30 -1.67
C SER A 482 -26.10 -16.60 -1.02
N VAL A 483 -25.06 -16.76 -1.82
CA VAL A 483 -23.68 -16.91 -1.32
C VAL A 483 -23.07 -15.59 -0.84
N LEU A 484 -23.76 -14.46 -1.03
CA LEU A 484 -23.36 -13.15 -0.48
C LEU A 484 -23.74 -12.98 1.00
N GLN A 485 -24.56 -13.87 1.56
CA GLN A 485 -24.91 -13.77 2.97
C GLN A 485 -23.67 -13.91 3.84
N ASN A 486 -23.49 -12.98 4.79
CA ASN A 486 -22.36 -12.91 5.72
C ASN A 486 -20.97 -12.74 5.07
N SER A 487 -20.87 -12.32 3.80
CA SER A 487 -19.60 -12.16 3.09
C SER A 487 -18.98 -10.76 3.17
N GLY A 488 -19.56 -9.83 3.94
CA GLY A 488 -19.12 -8.43 4.02
C GLY A 488 -17.65 -8.25 4.40
N ALA A 489 -17.09 -9.15 5.22
CA ALA A 489 -15.68 -9.13 5.59
C ALA A 489 -14.75 -9.31 4.37
N TYR A 490 -15.11 -10.18 3.42
CA TYR A 490 -14.30 -10.47 2.23
C TYR A 490 -14.17 -9.24 1.32
N PHE A 491 -15.22 -8.42 1.21
CA PHE A 491 -15.17 -7.17 0.44
C PHE A 491 -14.27 -6.12 1.09
N ILE A 492 -14.31 -6.00 2.42
CA ILE A 492 -13.44 -5.07 3.16
C ILE A 492 -11.99 -5.54 3.11
N GLU A 493 -11.74 -6.85 3.23
CA GLU A 493 -10.41 -7.43 3.05
C GLU A 493 -9.87 -7.16 1.65
N ALA A 494 -10.66 -7.41 0.61
CA ALA A 494 -10.27 -7.15 -0.77
C ALA A 494 -10.01 -5.65 -1.03
N GLU A 495 -10.81 -4.77 -0.43
CA GLU A 495 -10.57 -3.32 -0.46
C GLU A 495 -9.20 -2.97 0.12
N GLN A 496 -8.87 -3.48 1.30
CA GLN A 496 -7.59 -3.25 1.98
C GLN A 496 -6.40 -3.88 1.24
N ALA A 497 -6.60 -5.06 0.68
CA ALA A 497 -5.58 -5.85 0.00
C ALA A 497 -5.24 -5.31 -1.39
N TYR A 498 -6.22 -4.75 -2.11
CA TYR A 498 -6.03 -4.36 -3.52
C TYR A 498 -6.27 -2.88 -3.79
N GLY A 499 -6.84 -2.13 -2.85
CA GLY A 499 -7.14 -0.71 -3.06
C GLY A 499 -8.25 -0.50 -4.09
N VAL A 500 -9.32 -1.30 -4.00
CA VAL A 500 -10.53 -1.17 -4.80
C VAL A 500 -11.74 -0.97 -3.89
N ASN A 501 -12.52 0.07 -4.14
CA ASN A 501 -13.67 0.46 -3.31
C ASN A 501 -14.65 -0.70 -3.06
N ALA A 502 -14.91 -1.04 -1.79
CA ALA A 502 -15.76 -2.16 -1.40
C ALA A 502 -17.22 -1.97 -1.80
N GLN A 503 -17.75 -0.75 -1.75
CA GLN A 503 -19.14 -0.47 -2.18
C GLN A 503 -19.32 -0.81 -3.66
N TYR A 504 -18.31 -0.47 -4.48
CA TYR A 504 -18.29 -0.87 -5.88
C TYR A 504 -18.17 -2.39 -6.05
N LEU A 505 -17.26 -3.06 -5.33
CA LEU A 505 -17.11 -4.52 -5.43
C LEU A 505 -18.41 -5.25 -5.06
N VAL A 506 -19.10 -4.78 -4.03
CA VAL A 506 -20.43 -5.31 -3.63
C VAL A 506 -21.45 -5.10 -4.73
N ALA A 507 -21.57 -3.88 -5.27
CA ALA A 507 -22.51 -3.58 -6.36
C ALA A 507 -22.24 -4.42 -7.62
N HIS A 508 -20.96 -4.58 -7.94
CA HIS A 508 -20.49 -5.39 -9.06
C HIS A 508 -20.84 -6.87 -8.85
N ALA A 509 -20.53 -7.43 -7.68
CA ALA A 509 -20.89 -8.80 -7.35
C ALA A 509 -22.41 -9.02 -7.45
N ILE A 510 -23.23 -8.10 -6.94
CA ILE A 510 -24.70 -8.19 -7.00
C ILE A 510 -25.19 -8.32 -8.45
N ILE A 511 -24.71 -7.46 -9.35
CA ILE A 511 -25.15 -7.43 -10.75
C ILE A 511 -24.74 -8.72 -11.46
N GLU A 512 -23.47 -9.10 -11.38
CA GLU A 512 -22.92 -10.22 -12.16
C GLU A 512 -23.41 -11.59 -11.65
N SER A 513 -23.82 -11.67 -10.39
CA SER A 513 -24.26 -12.92 -9.76
C SER A 513 -25.77 -13.04 -9.53
N ALA A 514 -26.57 -12.08 -9.98
CA ALA A 514 -27.98 -11.96 -9.63
C ALA A 514 -28.19 -12.09 -8.10
N TRP A 515 -27.61 -11.15 -7.35
CA TRP A 515 -27.62 -11.13 -5.88
C TRP A 515 -27.05 -12.40 -5.24
N GLY A 516 -26.05 -13.02 -5.84
CA GLY A 516 -25.38 -14.23 -5.35
C GLY A 516 -26.19 -15.52 -5.54
N THR A 517 -27.21 -15.51 -6.39
CA THR A 517 -28.12 -16.67 -6.58
C THR A 517 -27.96 -17.36 -7.92
N SER A 518 -27.15 -16.81 -8.83
CA SER A 518 -26.86 -17.43 -10.13
C SER A 518 -26.29 -18.84 -9.96
N TYR A 519 -26.43 -19.65 -11.01
CA TYR A 519 -25.88 -21.00 -11.01
C TYR A 519 -24.36 -20.99 -10.80
N PHE A 520 -23.63 -20.07 -11.44
CA PHE A 520 -22.18 -19.97 -11.30
C PHE A 520 -21.76 -19.48 -9.91
N ALA A 521 -22.48 -18.51 -9.33
CA ALA A 521 -22.21 -18.07 -7.97
C ALA A 521 -22.35 -19.21 -6.95
N ARG A 522 -23.44 -19.98 -7.03
CA ARG A 522 -23.71 -21.06 -6.07
C ARG A 522 -22.92 -22.34 -6.30
N ALA A 523 -22.71 -22.73 -7.56
CA ALA A 523 -22.09 -24.01 -7.90
C ALA A 523 -20.58 -23.90 -8.16
N ARG A 524 -20.07 -22.69 -8.41
CA ARG A 524 -18.69 -22.45 -8.85
C ARG A 524 -18.01 -21.30 -8.09
N ASN A 525 -18.66 -20.73 -7.07
CA ASN A 525 -18.19 -19.55 -6.34
C ASN A 525 -17.77 -18.40 -7.26
N ASN A 526 -18.41 -18.25 -8.41
CA ASN A 526 -18.06 -17.27 -9.43
C ASN A 526 -19.14 -16.18 -9.46
N LEU A 527 -18.92 -15.14 -8.67
CA LEU A 527 -19.80 -13.98 -8.52
C LEU A 527 -19.69 -13.01 -9.71
N PHE A 528 -18.52 -12.90 -10.33
CA PHE A 528 -18.25 -11.87 -11.35
C PHE A 528 -18.31 -12.37 -12.80
N GLY A 529 -18.74 -13.60 -13.01
CA GLY A 529 -18.90 -14.18 -14.35
C GLY A 529 -17.58 -14.40 -15.08
N TYR A 530 -16.47 -14.60 -14.37
CA TYR A 530 -15.15 -14.76 -14.99
C TYR A 530 -15.13 -15.99 -15.93
N GLU A 531 -14.66 -15.80 -17.17
CA GLU A 531 -14.67 -16.76 -18.29
C GLU A 531 -16.06 -17.29 -18.70
N ALA A 532 -17.16 -16.66 -18.25
CA ALA A 532 -18.52 -17.01 -18.66
C ALA A 532 -18.86 -16.40 -20.04
N TYR A 533 -18.17 -16.84 -21.10
CA TYR A 533 -18.37 -16.30 -22.44
C TYR A 533 -19.79 -16.56 -22.97
N THR A 534 -20.40 -15.59 -23.64
CA THR A 534 -21.73 -15.75 -24.27
C THR A 534 -21.80 -16.95 -25.22
N SER A 535 -20.70 -17.24 -25.93
CA SER A 535 -20.58 -18.37 -26.85
C SER A 535 -20.39 -19.72 -26.16
N ASN A 536 -19.90 -19.74 -24.93
CA ASN A 536 -19.72 -20.94 -24.12
C ASN A 536 -19.76 -20.62 -22.61
N PRO A 537 -20.96 -20.40 -22.02
CA PRO A 537 -21.07 -20.02 -20.61
C PRO A 537 -20.51 -21.09 -19.65
N ASN A 538 -20.45 -22.35 -20.09
CA ASN A 538 -19.90 -23.44 -19.28
C ASN A 538 -18.38 -23.37 -19.11
N ALA A 539 -17.67 -22.52 -19.87
CA ALA A 539 -16.26 -22.22 -19.65
C ALA A 539 -16.02 -21.41 -18.37
N ALA A 540 -17.07 -20.87 -17.74
CA ALA A 540 -16.96 -20.09 -16.52
C ALA A 540 -16.05 -20.76 -15.48
N ALA A 541 -15.11 -19.98 -14.94
CA ALA A 541 -14.17 -20.46 -13.94
C ALA A 541 -14.88 -21.00 -12.69
N THR A 542 -14.22 -21.93 -12.00
CA THR A 542 -14.70 -22.47 -10.71
C THR A 542 -13.73 -22.08 -9.62
N PHE A 543 -14.12 -21.12 -8.78
CA PHE A 543 -13.31 -20.62 -7.69
C PHE A 543 -13.42 -21.48 -6.43
N ARG A 544 -12.36 -21.43 -5.64
CA ARG A 544 -12.20 -22.23 -4.41
C ARG A 544 -13.24 -21.91 -3.35
N SER A 545 -13.49 -20.61 -3.21
CA SER A 545 -14.39 -19.99 -2.25
C SER A 545 -14.91 -18.68 -2.83
N VAL A 546 -15.96 -18.14 -2.20
CA VAL A 546 -16.46 -16.80 -2.48
C VAL A 546 -15.42 -15.73 -2.15
N GLU A 547 -14.69 -15.93 -1.06
CA GLU A 547 -13.60 -15.04 -0.61
C GLU A 547 -12.49 -14.95 -1.67
N TYR A 548 -12.05 -16.09 -2.22
CA TYR A 548 -11.04 -16.13 -3.27
C TYR A 548 -11.49 -15.38 -4.54
N ASP A 549 -12.73 -15.56 -4.98
CA ASP A 549 -13.29 -14.87 -6.15
C ASP A 549 -13.34 -13.34 -5.96
N ILE A 550 -13.78 -12.87 -4.78
CA ILE A 550 -13.80 -11.44 -4.44
C ILE A 550 -12.37 -10.86 -4.46
N ASN A 551 -11.42 -11.54 -3.83
CA ASN A 551 -10.01 -11.12 -3.84
C ASN A 551 -9.41 -11.14 -5.26
N PHE A 552 -9.71 -12.17 -6.05
CA PHE A 552 -9.29 -12.26 -7.45
C PHE A 552 -9.84 -11.09 -8.27
N GLN A 553 -11.12 -10.80 -8.15
CA GLN A 553 -11.76 -9.72 -8.90
C GLN A 553 -11.20 -8.36 -8.51
N ALA A 554 -11.01 -8.10 -7.21
CA ALA A 554 -10.42 -6.85 -6.75
C ALA A 554 -9.00 -6.67 -7.31
N TRP A 555 -8.18 -7.73 -7.29
CA TRP A 555 -6.87 -7.72 -7.94
C TRP A 555 -6.96 -7.44 -9.44
N PHE A 556 -7.86 -8.12 -10.15
CA PHE A 556 -8.03 -8.01 -11.59
C PHE A 556 -8.42 -6.58 -12.00
N VAL A 557 -9.43 -6.02 -11.33
CA VAL A 557 -9.90 -4.64 -11.55
C VAL A 557 -8.80 -3.65 -11.24
N ARG A 558 -8.10 -3.80 -10.10
CA ARG A 558 -7.01 -2.91 -9.71
C ARG A 558 -5.95 -2.82 -10.78
N ASN A 559 -5.48 -3.98 -11.26
CA ASN A 559 -4.30 -4.05 -12.10
C ASN A 559 -4.58 -3.73 -13.56
N LEU A 560 -5.75 -4.10 -14.08
CA LEU A 560 -6.02 -3.96 -15.52
C LEU A 560 -6.87 -2.74 -15.86
N TYR A 561 -7.75 -2.30 -14.96
CA TYR A 561 -8.73 -1.25 -15.25
C TYR A 561 -8.47 0.06 -14.52
N LEU A 562 -8.04 0.02 -13.25
CA LEU A 562 -7.85 1.24 -12.44
C LEU A 562 -6.42 1.77 -12.48
N ASN A 563 -5.43 0.90 -12.68
CA ASN A 563 -4.03 1.29 -12.80
C ASN A 563 -3.75 1.91 -14.18
N PRO A 564 -3.14 3.11 -14.28
CA PRO A 564 -2.74 3.72 -15.55
C PRO A 564 -1.80 2.87 -16.42
N ALA A 565 -1.10 1.89 -15.85
CA ALA A 565 -0.28 0.92 -16.58
C ALA A 565 -1.04 -0.34 -17.03
N GLY A 566 -2.30 -0.49 -16.62
CA GLY A 566 -3.17 -1.61 -16.97
C GLY A 566 -3.61 -1.58 -18.43
N SER A 567 -3.85 -2.76 -19.01
CA SER A 567 -4.16 -2.89 -20.44
C SER A 567 -5.54 -2.36 -20.85
N PHE A 568 -6.45 -2.13 -19.89
CA PHE A 568 -7.82 -1.67 -20.12
C PHE A 568 -8.11 -0.34 -19.40
N PHE A 569 -7.07 0.44 -19.10
CA PHE A 569 -7.23 1.70 -18.40
C PHE A 569 -7.81 2.79 -19.30
N ASN A 570 -9.03 3.24 -18.98
CA ASN A 570 -9.66 4.43 -19.58
C ASN A 570 -10.10 5.46 -18.51
N GLY A 571 -9.57 5.33 -17.30
CA GLY A 571 -9.90 6.15 -16.13
C GLY A 571 -10.29 5.29 -14.91
N PRO A 572 -9.98 5.70 -13.67
CA PRO A 572 -10.19 4.88 -12.48
C PRO A 572 -11.63 4.95 -11.96
N ASN A 573 -12.62 4.91 -12.84
CA ASN A 573 -14.05 5.03 -12.53
C ASN A 573 -14.90 4.08 -13.38
N LEU A 574 -16.21 3.96 -13.08
CA LEU A 574 -17.10 3.03 -13.78
C LEU A 574 -17.21 3.34 -15.27
N ASN A 575 -17.26 4.62 -15.65
CA ASN A 575 -17.28 5.02 -17.06
C ASN A 575 -16.02 4.55 -17.81
N GLY A 576 -14.85 4.71 -17.21
CA GLY A 576 -13.59 4.20 -17.76
C GLY A 576 -13.58 2.68 -17.86
N MET A 577 -14.08 1.98 -16.83
CA MET A 577 -14.20 0.52 -16.88
C MET A 577 -15.13 0.04 -18.01
N ASN A 578 -16.28 0.70 -18.20
CA ASN A 578 -17.30 0.27 -19.15
C ASN A 578 -16.86 0.32 -20.61
N VAL A 579 -15.76 1.02 -20.94
CA VAL A 579 -15.20 1.03 -22.30
C VAL A 579 -14.80 -0.39 -22.75
N ASP A 580 -14.21 -1.18 -21.84
CA ASP A 580 -13.64 -2.50 -22.16
C ASP A 580 -14.25 -3.65 -21.33
N TYR A 581 -14.91 -3.35 -20.20
CA TYR A 581 -15.40 -4.38 -19.28
C TYR A 581 -16.68 -5.09 -19.77
N ALA A 582 -17.64 -4.33 -20.32
CA ALA A 582 -18.94 -4.84 -20.71
C ALA A 582 -19.38 -4.33 -22.08
N THR A 583 -20.13 -5.16 -22.81
CA THR A 583 -20.77 -4.74 -24.07
C THR A 583 -22.06 -3.95 -23.83
N ASP A 584 -22.61 -3.99 -22.62
CA ASP A 584 -23.80 -3.21 -22.26
C ASP A 584 -23.39 -1.74 -22.05
N PRO A 585 -23.85 -0.79 -22.88
CA PRO A 585 -23.50 0.61 -22.73
C PRO A 585 -23.98 1.23 -21.40
N TYR A 586 -24.90 0.56 -20.69
CA TYR A 586 -25.47 1.02 -19.43
C TYR A 586 -24.99 0.24 -18.20
N TRP A 587 -23.94 -0.59 -18.34
CA TRP A 587 -23.36 -1.33 -17.21
C TRP A 587 -22.89 -0.38 -16.08
N ALA A 588 -22.19 0.70 -16.41
CA ALA A 588 -21.76 1.70 -15.42
C ALA A 588 -22.95 2.32 -14.66
N ASN A 589 -24.04 2.63 -15.38
CA ASN A 589 -25.25 3.17 -14.79
C ASN A 589 -25.92 2.17 -13.83
N SER A 590 -25.99 0.90 -14.25
CA SER A 590 -26.57 -0.17 -13.45
C SER A 590 -25.78 -0.39 -12.16
N ILE A 591 -24.45 -0.42 -12.23
CA ILE A 591 -23.57 -0.53 -11.05
C ILE A 591 -23.77 0.68 -10.13
N ALA A 592 -23.78 1.89 -10.67
CA ALA A 592 -24.00 3.12 -9.90
C ALA A 592 -25.38 3.16 -9.21
N ARG A 593 -26.43 2.62 -9.86
CA ARG A 593 -27.77 2.45 -9.24
C ARG A 593 -27.68 1.54 -8.03
N VAL A 594 -27.03 0.38 -8.15
CA VAL A 594 -26.87 -0.56 -7.01
C VAL A 594 -25.99 0.03 -5.92
N MET A 595 -24.92 0.75 -6.26
CA MET A 595 -24.14 1.51 -5.28
C MET A 595 -25.03 2.47 -4.49
N SER A 596 -25.94 3.18 -5.16
CA SER A 596 -26.87 4.11 -4.51
C SER A 596 -27.88 3.41 -3.58
N MET A 597 -28.22 2.14 -3.86
CA MET A 597 -29.04 1.31 -2.96
C MET A 597 -28.29 0.92 -1.70
N ILE A 598 -26.98 0.64 -1.80
CA ILE A 598 -26.13 0.22 -0.68
C ILE A 598 -25.90 1.38 0.29
N ALA A 599 -25.45 2.53 -0.24
CA ALA A 599 -25.25 3.73 0.54
C ALA A 599 -25.52 4.96 -0.33
N SER A 600 -26.17 5.97 0.26
CA SER A 600 -26.52 7.19 -0.45
C SER A 600 -25.28 8.01 -0.81
N TYR A 601 -25.30 8.60 -2.00
CA TYR A 601 -24.25 9.52 -2.42
C TYR A 601 -24.26 10.79 -1.55
N SER A 602 -23.07 11.20 -1.09
CA SER A 602 -22.83 12.43 -0.33
C SER A 602 -21.70 13.22 -0.99
N GLN A 603 -21.54 14.51 -0.67
CA GLN A 603 -20.41 15.31 -1.18
C GLN A 603 -19.04 14.76 -0.73
N THR A 604 -18.99 13.93 0.32
CA THR A 604 -17.78 13.27 0.80
C THR A 604 -17.53 11.91 0.15
N THR A 605 -18.47 11.40 -0.63
CA THR A 605 -18.34 10.11 -1.34
C THR A 605 -17.25 10.23 -2.42
N GLY A 606 -16.24 9.36 -2.37
CA GLY A 606 -15.07 9.45 -3.24
C GLY A 606 -14.03 10.51 -2.83
N SER A 607 -14.20 11.16 -1.67
CA SER A 607 -13.17 12.03 -1.05
C SER A 607 -12.32 11.29 0.01
N GLN A 608 -12.50 9.97 0.14
CA GLN A 608 -11.69 9.16 1.03
C GLN A 608 -10.25 9.06 0.50
N PRO A 609 -9.25 8.81 1.36
CA PRO A 609 -7.87 8.65 0.93
C PRO A 609 -7.77 7.62 -0.19
N LEU A 610 -6.91 7.90 -1.17
CA LEU A 610 -6.55 6.90 -2.16
C LEU A 610 -5.88 5.74 -1.45
N MET A 611 -6.37 4.55 -1.75
CA MET A 611 -5.79 3.35 -1.21
C MET A 611 -4.46 3.06 -1.91
N PRO A 612 -3.44 2.65 -1.15
CA PRO A 612 -2.13 2.42 -1.71
C PRO A 612 -2.19 1.37 -2.82
N VAL A 613 -1.40 1.59 -3.88
CA VAL A 613 -1.09 0.49 -4.80
C VAL A 613 -0.30 -0.54 -4.01
N GLN A 614 -0.86 -1.71 -3.78
CA GLN A 614 -0.11 -2.82 -3.21
C GLN A 614 0.87 -3.31 -4.27
N SER A 615 2.15 -2.98 -4.09
CA SER A 615 3.24 -3.33 -5.01
C SER A 615 3.55 -4.82 -5.00
N THR A 616 3.09 -5.54 -3.97
CA THR A 616 3.22 -6.98 -3.83
C THR A 616 1.85 -7.62 -3.88
N ARG A 617 1.70 -8.62 -4.75
CA ARG A 617 0.50 -9.43 -4.82
C ARG A 617 0.29 -10.18 -3.49
N PRO A 618 -0.87 -10.01 -2.82
CA PRO A 618 -1.20 -10.71 -1.58
C PRO A 618 -1.13 -12.22 -1.74
N PHE A 619 -0.69 -12.88 -0.67
CA PHE A 619 -0.60 -14.33 -0.57
C PHE A 619 -1.35 -14.79 0.68
N PHE A 620 -2.34 -15.63 0.49
CA PHE A 620 -3.19 -16.17 1.55
C PHE A 620 -2.64 -17.54 1.94
N ALA A 621 -2.04 -17.62 3.11
CA ALA A 621 -1.34 -18.83 3.54
C ALA A 621 -2.34 -19.90 4.01
N TYR A 622 -2.10 -21.14 3.59
CA TYR A 622 -2.76 -22.30 4.18
C TYR A 622 -1.95 -22.83 5.38
N PRO A 623 -2.61 -23.41 6.39
CA PRO A 623 -1.91 -24.10 7.48
C PRO A 623 -1.01 -25.23 6.98
N ASN A 624 0.00 -25.60 7.76
CA ASN A 624 0.86 -26.72 7.37
C ASN A 624 0.06 -28.02 7.22
N GLY A 625 0.46 -28.79 6.21
CA GLY A 625 -0.20 -30.06 5.87
C GLY A 625 -1.29 -29.92 4.83
N ALA A 626 -1.51 -28.74 4.25
CA ALA A 626 -2.34 -28.57 3.06
C ALA A 626 -1.76 -29.33 1.86
N ARG A 627 -2.63 -30.08 1.18
CA ARG A 627 -2.27 -31.00 0.10
C ARG A 627 -3.06 -30.69 -1.16
N GLY A 628 -2.35 -30.72 -2.28
CA GLY A 628 -2.91 -30.63 -3.62
C GLY A 628 -2.71 -31.93 -4.39
N TYR A 629 -3.54 -32.13 -5.40
CA TYR A 629 -3.44 -33.18 -6.40
C TYR A 629 -3.52 -32.55 -7.80
N THR A 630 -2.81 -33.12 -8.77
CA THR A 630 -2.91 -32.68 -10.16
C THR A 630 -3.17 -33.84 -11.11
N SER A 631 -4.12 -33.65 -12.03
CA SER A 631 -4.45 -34.61 -13.10
C SER A 631 -3.68 -34.35 -14.40
N VAL A 632 -2.82 -33.34 -14.41
CA VAL A 632 -2.00 -32.93 -15.56
C VAL A 632 -0.52 -32.85 -15.16
N ILE A 633 0.37 -32.70 -16.13
CA ILE A 633 1.76 -32.31 -15.83
C ILE A 633 1.73 -30.82 -15.53
N MET A 634 2.20 -30.43 -14.36
CA MET A 634 2.09 -29.05 -13.88
C MET A 634 3.48 -28.40 -13.81
N ASN A 635 3.63 -27.28 -14.51
CA ASN A 635 4.86 -26.50 -14.53
C ASN A 635 4.92 -25.58 -13.30
N VAL A 636 6.02 -25.63 -12.55
CA VAL A 636 6.24 -24.79 -11.37
C VAL A 636 7.18 -23.65 -11.72
N TYR A 637 6.69 -22.42 -11.59
CA TYR A 637 7.40 -21.20 -11.93
C TYR A 637 7.97 -20.49 -10.70
N GLN A 638 8.96 -19.63 -10.90
CA GLN A 638 9.56 -18.87 -9.80
C GLN A 638 8.62 -17.83 -9.20
N ALA A 639 7.75 -17.25 -10.01
CA ALA A 639 6.78 -16.23 -9.63
C ALA A 639 5.51 -16.36 -10.52
N PRO A 640 4.39 -15.74 -10.14
CA PRO A 640 3.25 -15.57 -11.03
C PRO A 640 3.58 -14.76 -12.28
N ASN A 641 2.97 -15.10 -13.42
CA ASN A 641 3.16 -14.39 -14.69
C ASN A 641 2.06 -13.34 -14.93
N ASP A 642 2.05 -12.29 -14.13
CA ASP A 642 0.99 -11.27 -14.17
C ASP A 642 1.20 -10.20 -15.26
N THR A 643 2.41 -10.10 -15.81
CA THR A 643 2.79 -9.08 -16.81
C THR A 643 2.94 -9.64 -18.24
N GLY A 644 2.55 -10.90 -18.45
CA GLY A 644 2.78 -11.62 -19.71
C GLY A 644 4.25 -12.01 -19.96
N MET A 645 5.17 -11.67 -19.05
CA MET A 645 6.57 -12.05 -19.09
C MET A 645 6.77 -13.50 -18.61
N VAL A 646 7.27 -14.36 -19.51
CA VAL A 646 7.57 -15.76 -19.19
C VAL A 646 8.48 -15.87 -17.97
N GLN A 647 7.98 -16.49 -16.91
CA GLN A 647 8.71 -16.68 -15.66
C GLN A 647 9.65 -17.91 -15.74
N PRO A 648 10.79 -17.91 -15.04
CA PRO A 648 11.68 -19.06 -15.02
C PRO A 648 10.98 -20.33 -14.52
N LEU A 649 11.10 -21.42 -15.27
CA LEU A 649 10.63 -22.74 -14.88
C LEU A 649 11.59 -23.33 -13.84
N LEU A 650 11.07 -23.61 -12.64
CA LEU A 650 11.84 -24.28 -11.57
C LEU A 650 11.82 -25.80 -11.72
N GLY A 651 10.72 -26.35 -12.21
CA GLY A 651 10.55 -27.79 -12.40
C GLY A 651 9.12 -28.17 -12.75
N VAL A 652 8.83 -29.47 -12.68
CA VAL A 652 7.50 -30.02 -12.98
C VAL A 652 7.01 -30.93 -11.86
N ILE A 653 5.72 -30.88 -11.58
CA ILE A 653 5.03 -31.87 -10.76
C ILE A 653 4.35 -32.88 -11.71
N PRO A 654 4.68 -34.18 -11.63
CA PRO A 654 4.11 -35.18 -12.54
C PRO A 654 2.60 -35.34 -12.36
N LYS A 655 1.92 -35.68 -13.45
CA LYS A 655 0.51 -36.09 -13.43
C LYS A 655 0.25 -37.20 -12.41
N GLY A 656 -0.83 -37.06 -11.64
CA GLY A 656 -1.24 -38.02 -10.61
C GLY A 656 -0.50 -37.88 -9.28
N SER A 657 0.28 -36.82 -9.10
CA SER A 657 1.04 -36.59 -7.87
C SER A 657 0.25 -35.81 -6.84
N TYR A 658 0.51 -36.12 -5.57
CA TYR A 658 0.13 -35.28 -4.44
C TYR A 658 1.33 -34.45 -3.98
N PHE A 659 1.09 -33.18 -3.63
CA PHE A 659 2.12 -32.21 -3.27
C PHE A 659 1.64 -31.29 -2.15
N ASN A 660 2.57 -30.57 -1.53
CA ASN A 660 2.24 -29.57 -0.52
C ASN A 660 1.83 -28.27 -1.21
N VAL A 661 0.77 -27.66 -0.69
CA VAL A 661 0.29 -26.33 -1.08
C VAL A 661 0.46 -25.44 0.14
N TYR A 662 1.05 -24.27 -0.04
CA TYR A 662 1.36 -23.35 1.06
C TYR A 662 0.33 -22.24 1.21
N GLY A 663 -0.56 -22.12 0.24
CA GLY A 663 -1.46 -21.00 0.11
C GLY A 663 -1.70 -20.65 -1.33
N ASP A 664 -2.57 -19.68 -1.50
CA ASP A 664 -3.03 -19.21 -2.78
C ASP A 664 -2.80 -17.70 -2.92
N SER A 665 -3.03 -17.26 -4.15
CA SER A 665 -2.97 -15.87 -4.55
C SER A 665 -3.81 -15.75 -5.83
N PRO A 666 -4.39 -14.59 -6.20
CA PRO A 666 -5.26 -14.45 -7.38
C PRO A 666 -4.80 -15.11 -8.70
N GLY A 667 -5.34 -16.28 -9.02
CA GLY A 667 -4.99 -17.07 -10.22
C GLY A 667 -3.78 -18.01 -10.08
N TRP A 668 -3.14 -18.11 -8.91
CA TRP A 668 -1.96 -18.94 -8.71
C TRP A 668 -1.86 -19.56 -7.31
N ASP A 669 -1.29 -20.75 -7.22
CA ASP A 669 -0.96 -21.40 -5.96
C ASP A 669 0.54 -21.46 -5.72
N LYS A 670 0.93 -21.35 -4.45
CA LYS A 670 2.30 -21.63 -4.04
C LYS A 670 2.42 -23.08 -3.60
N VAL A 671 3.31 -23.83 -4.25
CA VAL A 671 3.50 -25.27 -4.03
C VAL A 671 4.98 -25.61 -3.82
N ALA A 672 5.27 -26.81 -3.33
CA ALA A 672 6.64 -27.35 -3.32
C ALA A 672 6.82 -28.48 -4.36
N LEU A 673 7.96 -28.42 -5.05
CA LEU A 673 8.51 -29.54 -5.80
C LEU A 673 8.93 -30.68 -4.84
N PRO A 674 9.08 -31.92 -5.33
CA PRO A 674 9.61 -33.04 -4.53
C PRO A 674 10.99 -32.76 -3.90
N SER A 675 11.76 -31.83 -4.47
CA SER A 675 13.04 -31.36 -3.92
C SER A 675 12.90 -30.48 -2.67
N GLY A 676 11.69 -30.04 -2.33
CA GLY A 676 11.41 -29.05 -1.28
C GLY A 676 11.48 -27.60 -1.76
N GLN A 677 11.91 -27.33 -3.00
CA GLN A 677 11.91 -25.99 -3.56
C GLN A 677 10.47 -25.52 -3.84
N THR A 678 10.12 -24.32 -3.39
CA THR A 678 8.79 -23.74 -3.60
C THR A 678 8.71 -22.89 -4.87
N GLY A 679 7.54 -22.85 -5.50
CA GLY A 679 7.23 -21.98 -6.63
C GLY A 679 5.72 -21.84 -6.83
N PHE A 680 5.32 -21.27 -7.97
CA PHE A 680 3.93 -20.96 -8.29
C PHE A 680 3.41 -21.79 -9.47
N VAL A 681 2.14 -22.17 -9.39
CA VAL A 681 1.43 -22.92 -10.44
C VAL A 681 0.09 -22.27 -10.73
N ASP A 682 -0.43 -22.48 -11.94
CA ASP A 682 -1.80 -22.09 -12.28
C ASP A 682 -2.78 -22.83 -11.37
N TRP A 683 -3.61 -22.06 -10.66
CA TRP A 683 -4.55 -22.56 -9.67
C TRP A 683 -5.56 -23.57 -10.26
N ASN A 684 -5.93 -23.42 -11.53
CA ASN A 684 -6.85 -24.33 -12.24
C ASN A 684 -6.28 -25.75 -12.42
N GLN A 685 -4.97 -25.94 -12.17
CA GLN A 685 -4.28 -27.24 -12.29
C GLN A 685 -4.14 -27.95 -10.94
N VAL A 686 -4.59 -27.33 -9.85
CA VAL A 686 -4.49 -27.82 -8.48
C VAL A 686 -5.88 -28.15 -7.94
N SER A 687 -6.09 -29.42 -7.62
CA SER A 687 -7.25 -29.86 -6.83
C SER A 687 -6.85 -29.95 -5.36
N LEU A 688 -7.40 -29.10 -4.50
CA LEU A 688 -7.14 -29.15 -3.07
C LEU A 688 -7.82 -30.37 -2.43
N GLN A 689 -7.12 -31.02 -1.51
CA GLN A 689 -7.54 -32.32 -0.98
C GLN A 689 -8.07 -32.23 0.46
N ASN A 690 -7.51 -31.34 1.25
CA ASN A 690 -7.76 -31.30 2.69
C ASN A 690 -7.74 -29.89 3.27
N VAL A 691 -7.96 -28.87 2.45
CA VAL A 691 -8.14 -27.51 2.93
C VAL A 691 -9.64 -27.23 3.03
N VAL A 692 -10.04 -26.58 4.11
CA VAL A 692 -11.41 -26.14 4.36
C VAL A 692 -11.38 -24.69 4.81
N GLU A 693 -12.48 -23.98 4.63
CA GLU A 693 -12.65 -22.59 5.06
C GLU A 693 -13.71 -22.55 6.18
N VAL A 694 -13.49 -21.71 7.18
CA VAL A 694 -14.51 -21.41 8.18
C VAL A 694 -15.59 -20.52 7.56
N ASN A 695 -16.84 -20.96 7.61
CA ASN A 695 -17.97 -20.24 7.04
C ASN A 695 -19.25 -20.47 7.88
N GLY A 696 -20.20 -19.56 7.79
CA GLY A 696 -21.51 -19.67 8.43
C GLY A 696 -21.56 -19.24 9.89
N LEU A 697 -20.51 -18.62 10.42
CA LEU A 697 -20.58 -17.94 11.72
C LEU A 697 -21.38 -16.66 11.59
N SER A 698 -22.11 -16.30 12.66
CA SER A 698 -22.68 -14.96 12.78
C SER A 698 -21.58 -13.91 12.80
N GLU A 699 -21.93 -12.69 12.44
CA GLU A 699 -21.00 -11.56 12.43
C GLU A 699 -20.24 -11.37 13.76
N GLY A 700 -18.91 -11.19 13.65
CA GLY A 700 -18.01 -11.10 14.81
C GLY A 700 -17.90 -12.40 15.62
N GLY A 701 -18.57 -13.47 15.17
CA GLY A 701 -18.53 -14.78 15.76
C GLY A 701 -17.18 -15.43 15.58
N VAL A 702 -16.81 -16.22 16.57
CA VAL A 702 -15.65 -17.09 16.55
C VAL A 702 -16.12 -18.54 16.63
N LEU A 703 -15.33 -19.42 16.02
CA LEU A 703 -15.44 -20.86 16.14
C LEU A 703 -14.36 -21.34 17.10
N ASP A 704 -14.78 -21.94 18.20
CA ASP A 704 -13.86 -22.52 19.17
C ASP A 704 -13.13 -23.73 18.59
N VAL A 705 -11.81 -23.77 18.80
CA VAL A 705 -10.96 -24.92 18.55
C VAL A 705 -10.76 -25.66 19.87
N HIS A 706 -11.32 -26.86 19.98
CA HIS A 706 -11.29 -27.67 21.18
C HIS A 706 -10.10 -28.64 21.19
N GLN A 707 -9.57 -28.92 22.38
CA GLN A 707 -8.47 -29.89 22.57
C GLN A 707 -8.87 -31.34 22.20
N SER A 708 -10.15 -31.68 22.29
CA SER A 708 -10.70 -33.01 21.99
C SER A 708 -12.09 -32.89 21.39
N ASN A 709 -12.60 -33.99 20.85
CA ASN A 709 -13.91 -34.10 20.22
C ASN A 709 -15.08 -34.03 21.23
N SER A 710 -15.26 -32.88 21.88
CA SER A 710 -16.36 -32.61 22.81
C SER A 710 -16.52 -31.10 23.05
N LEU A 711 -17.76 -30.61 23.09
CA LEU A 711 -18.09 -29.24 23.53
C LEU A 711 -17.68 -28.94 24.97
N SER A 712 -17.51 -29.99 25.80
CA SER A 712 -17.04 -29.82 27.19
C SER A 712 -15.51 -29.76 27.29
N SER A 713 -14.79 -29.95 26.18
CA SER A 713 -13.34 -29.92 26.13
C SER A 713 -12.83 -28.48 26.24
N PRO A 714 -11.67 -28.24 26.89
CA PRO A 714 -11.03 -26.94 26.88
C PRO A 714 -10.85 -26.39 25.46
N VAL A 715 -11.14 -25.09 25.30
CA VAL A 715 -10.84 -24.32 24.10
C VAL A 715 -9.36 -23.96 24.12
N ILE A 716 -8.66 -24.25 23.02
CA ILE A 716 -7.21 -24.03 22.84
C ILE A 716 -6.89 -22.95 21.81
N ASP A 717 -7.86 -22.61 20.96
CA ASP A 717 -7.83 -21.48 20.05
C ASP A 717 -9.23 -21.05 19.60
N THR A 718 -9.31 -19.99 18.82
CA THR A 718 -10.52 -19.51 18.16
C THR A 718 -10.21 -19.08 16.73
N VAL A 719 -11.09 -19.41 15.79
CA VAL A 719 -10.97 -19.03 14.37
C VAL A 719 -12.21 -18.26 13.90
N THR A 720 -12.09 -17.47 12.84
CA THR A 720 -13.17 -16.61 12.30
C THR A 720 -13.56 -17.00 10.87
N ASN A 721 -14.71 -16.53 10.38
CA ASN A 721 -15.09 -16.70 8.97
C ASN A 721 -13.96 -16.25 8.03
N GLY A 722 -13.77 -16.97 6.92
CA GLY A 722 -12.70 -16.74 5.94
C GLY A 722 -11.38 -17.44 6.25
N GLN A 723 -11.16 -17.91 7.49
CA GLN A 723 -9.89 -18.56 7.81
C GLN A 723 -9.80 -19.97 7.22
N TYR A 724 -8.65 -20.26 6.60
CA TYR A 724 -8.31 -21.58 6.09
C TYR A 724 -7.83 -22.52 7.20
N LEU A 725 -8.31 -23.77 7.16
CA LEU A 725 -7.93 -24.86 8.05
C LEU A 725 -7.47 -26.08 7.22
N VAL A 726 -6.61 -26.90 7.80
CA VAL A 726 -6.26 -28.21 7.23
C VAL A 726 -7.03 -29.30 7.94
N LEU A 727 -7.84 -30.05 7.20
CA LEU A 727 -8.60 -31.19 7.70
C LEU A 727 -7.70 -32.42 7.83
N LEU A 728 -7.58 -32.94 9.05
CA LEU A 728 -6.84 -34.17 9.34
C LEU A 728 -7.74 -35.41 9.31
N ALA A 729 -8.95 -35.28 9.84
CA ALA A 729 -9.96 -36.34 9.82
C ALA A 729 -11.37 -35.73 9.69
N PRO A 730 -12.20 -36.25 8.76
CA PRO A 730 -13.59 -35.81 8.63
C PRO A 730 -14.42 -36.20 9.86
N SER A 731 -15.61 -35.60 9.96
CA SER A 731 -16.43 -35.59 11.18
C SER A 731 -16.60 -36.96 11.85
N ALA A 732 -16.21 -37.05 13.11
CA ALA A 732 -16.64 -38.10 14.03
C ALA A 732 -17.51 -37.43 15.10
N GLY A 733 -18.82 -37.68 15.14
CA GLY A 733 -19.70 -37.10 16.16
C GLY A 733 -19.95 -35.59 16.07
N GLY A 734 -19.80 -34.98 14.88
CA GLY A 734 -20.12 -33.56 14.64
C GLY A 734 -18.91 -32.61 14.72
N PHE A 735 -17.72 -33.12 15.05
CA PHE A 735 -16.47 -32.36 15.04
C PHE A 735 -15.45 -32.94 14.06
N SER A 736 -14.72 -32.04 13.42
CA SER A 736 -13.62 -32.34 12.51
C SER A 736 -12.29 -32.07 13.18
N GLU A 737 -11.33 -32.97 13.03
CA GLU A 737 -9.96 -32.76 13.51
C GLU A 737 -9.21 -31.90 12.48
N ILE A 738 -8.62 -30.78 12.93
CA ILE A 738 -8.01 -29.77 12.08
C ILE A 738 -6.63 -29.32 12.56
N ILE A 739 -5.91 -28.63 11.69
CA ILE A 739 -4.81 -27.70 12.02
C ILE A 739 -5.23 -26.30 11.57
N ASP A 740 -5.12 -25.31 12.47
CA ASP A 740 -5.41 -23.91 12.18
C ASP A 740 -4.17 -23.13 11.70
N GLY A 741 -4.36 -21.88 11.30
CA GLY A 741 -3.28 -21.00 10.83
C GLY A 741 -2.23 -20.64 11.89
N GLN A 742 -2.47 -20.96 13.17
CA GLN A 742 -1.48 -20.84 14.26
C GLN A 742 -0.77 -22.17 14.54
N GLU A 743 -0.93 -23.16 13.66
CA GLU A 743 -0.33 -24.49 13.76
C GLU A 743 -0.83 -25.30 14.97
N LYS A 744 -2.00 -24.94 15.52
CA LYS A 744 -2.62 -25.72 16.59
C LYS A 744 -3.48 -26.81 16.00
N LYS A 745 -3.24 -28.02 16.51
CA LYS A 745 -4.04 -29.19 16.21
C LYS A 745 -5.19 -29.31 17.21
N GLY A 746 -6.42 -29.37 16.72
CA GLY A 746 -7.62 -29.42 17.55
C GLY A 746 -8.87 -29.91 16.81
N TYR A 747 -10.04 -29.65 17.40
CA TYR A 747 -11.34 -30.07 16.90
C TYR A 747 -12.28 -28.86 16.77
N VAL A 748 -12.90 -28.72 15.60
CA VAL A 748 -13.92 -27.68 15.33
C VAL A 748 -15.25 -28.32 14.96
N ASN A 749 -16.35 -27.62 15.23
CA ASN A 749 -17.67 -28.11 14.82
C ASN A 749 -17.76 -28.13 13.29
N SER A 750 -18.02 -29.32 12.73
CA SER A 750 -17.99 -29.59 11.30
C SER A 750 -19.01 -28.79 10.49
N GLN A 751 -20.06 -28.24 11.12
CA GLN A 751 -21.09 -27.46 10.42
C GLN A 751 -20.62 -26.08 9.94
N TYR A 752 -19.52 -25.56 10.52
CA TYR A 752 -18.97 -24.23 10.23
C TYR A 752 -17.72 -24.29 9.35
N ILE A 753 -17.44 -25.44 8.74
CA ILE A 753 -16.34 -25.57 7.79
C ILE A 753 -16.89 -26.06 6.45
N VAL A 754 -16.41 -25.46 5.37
CA VAL A 754 -16.77 -25.82 4.00
C VAL A 754 -15.52 -26.25 3.25
N THR A 755 -15.65 -27.28 2.41
CA THR A 755 -14.55 -27.70 1.54
C THR A 755 -14.32 -26.65 0.48
N ILE A 756 -13.07 -26.24 0.31
CA ILE A 756 -12.67 -25.39 -0.81
C ILE A 756 -12.24 -26.26 -1.99
N HIS A 757 -12.68 -25.89 -3.20
CA HIS A 757 -12.59 -26.73 -4.41
C HIS A 757 -11.28 -26.54 -5.18
#